data_AF-A0A031HWF0-F1
#
_entry.id   AF-A0A031HWF0-F1
#
_cell.length_a   1.000
_cell.length_b   1.000
_cell.length_c   1.000
_cell.angle_alpha   90.00
_cell.angle_beta   90.00
_cell.angle_gamma   90.00
#
_symmetry.space_group_name_H-M   'P 1'
#
loop_
_entity.id
_entity.type
_entity.pdbx_description
1 polymer ?
#
loop_
_entity_poly.entity_id
_entity_poly.type
_entity_poly.pdbx_seq_one_letter_code
_entity_poly.pdbx_strand_id
1 'polypeptide(L)'
;MPPTQDRRSFIRAMLASAGAAAASTSAIARALELPGQHRFGSIGDVEHVVVLTQENRAFDHYFGTMRGVRGFGDRFVVPAPPLAAAPKRTVLLQPNEQDGAAPALIAPFRLDTTTDFRLYRPLGTPHGFTDSQAAWDNGRMGAWTQAKHNHAMAHFTRADLPFQYALAEAFTLCDAYHCAMHLCTNPNRLFVWTGTHDPEGRGHGPVIDNEYDTLAADPYGHGGYRWTTYPERLLAAGIGFQIYQDMADNFSDNPLVGFRRYRDAAGGTGMSPADALLARRTVTTRSLDDLRGDVLARRLPQVSWVIAPAALSEHPGASTPLQGGDYVAQVLAALTADADVWARTVLLINFDENDGLFDHIPPPAPPARIDGRAIGGSDIAADDEYHRLPQAPADAAYRNRPYGLGMRVPLYVVSPWSKGGFVASEVFDHTSILRFLEARFGVREPNISAWRRAVCGDLTSCFDFTAPDVTRFMATLPATAAAAARAAQLKEVPPPLPDTPEVPVQEPGVRPRRATPYRLDAEVTAQTLRLINRSAARAVVFHVYDAADAARLPARYTVAAGSSAAHPLPPDGAALDLFVIGPDGFHRRLAGRAGIFSVAITGETLTLANHSDSVQTIDMQDAAYGAPPRAITLPARGAQRLTLDLTASHGWYDRRFAADGQVWRIAGQSGAGGYSDPALGGAGALRVAAA
;
A
#
# COMPACT_ATOMS: atom_id res chain seq x y z
N MET A 1 -16.56 32.90 -59.14
CA MET A 1 -16.68 33.07 -57.68
C MET A 1 -16.69 31.69 -57.05
N PRO A 2 -15.75 31.33 -56.16
CA PRO A 2 -15.88 30.10 -55.39
C PRO A 2 -16.96 30.30 -54.31
N PRO A 3 -17.72 29.25 -53.94
CA PRO A 3 -18.82 29.38 -52.99
C PRO A 3 -18.27 29.69 -51.60
N THR A 4 -18.79 30.75 -51.00
CA THR A 4 -18.56 31.12 -49.60
C THR A 4 -19.05 29.99 -48.70
N GLN A 5 -18.13 29.31 -48.01
CA GLN A 5 -18.46 28.33 -46.98
C GLN A 5 -19.32 28.99 -45.90
N ASP A 6 -20.51 28.44 -45.66
CA ASP A 6 -21.42 28.87 -44.60
C ASP A 6 -20.74 28.72 -43.22
N ARG A 7 -20.66 29.83 -42.48
CA ARG A 7 -20.08 29.90 -41.13
C ARG A 7 -20.72 28.87 -40.19
N ARG A 8 -22.01 28.53 -40.37
CA ARG A 8 -22.68 27.49 -39.58
C ARG A 8 -22.20 26.08 -39.92
N SER A 9 -21.90 25.80 -41.19
CA SER A 9 -21.34 24.53 -41.64
C SER A 9 -19.89 24.35 -41.18
N PHE A 10 -19.10 25.43 -41.16
CA PHE A 10 -17.74 25.43 -40.60
C PHE A 10 -17.74 25.21 -39.07
N ILE A 11 -18.63 25.88 -38.33
CA ILE A 11 -18.77 25.69 -36.87
C ILE A 11 -19.30 24.29 -36.55
N ARG A 12 -20.25 23.75 -37.33
CA ARG A 12 -20.69 22.35 -37.18
C ARG A 12 -19.59 21.35 -37.50
N ALA A 13 -18.76 21.61 -38.51
CA ALA A 13 -17.60 20.77 -38.83
C ALA A 13 -16.52 20.83 -37.74
N MET A 14 -16.30 22.00 -37.12
CA MET A 14 -15.42 22.19 -35.95
C MET A 14 -15.95 21.53 -34.67
N LEU A 15 -17.26 21.57 -34.43
CA LEU A 15 -17.90 20.86 -33.31
C LEU A 15 -17.94 19.34 -33.53
N ALA A 16 -18.13 18.89 -34.79
CA ALA A 16 -18.09 17.48 -35.15
C ALA A 16 -16.65 16.92 -35.11
N SER A 17 -15.63 17.71 -35.47
CA SER A 17 -14.22 17.32 -35.35
C SER A 17 -13.71 17.38 -33.92
N ALA A 18 -14.16 18.35 -33.10
CA ALA A 18 -13.88 18.37 -31.66
C ALA A 18 -14.57 17.21 -30.91
N GLY A 19 -15.79 16.83 -31.31
CA GLY A 19 -16.50 15.66 -30.79
C GLY A 19 -15.86 14.33 -31.20
N ALA A 20 -15.31 14.24 -32.42
CA ALA A 20 -14.60 13.05 -32.90
C ALA A 20 -13.18 12.91 -32.33
N ALA A 21 -12.45 14.02 -32.10
CA ALA A 21 -11.15 14.02 -31.44
C ALA A 21 -11.23 13.72 -29.93
N ALA A 22 -12.33 14.13 -29.28
CA ALA A 22 -12.61 13.78 -27.88
C ALA A 22 -12.92 12.28 -27.69
N ALA A 23 -13.39 11.59 -28.73
CA ALA A 23 -13.66 10.15 -28.71
C ALA A 23 -12.40 9.29 -28.91
N SER A 24 -11.29 9.86 -29.39
CA SER A 24 -10.00 9.17 -29.58
C SER A 24 -8.95 9.47 -28.52
N THR A 25 -9.25 10.36 -27.56
CA THR A 25 -8.32 10.74 -26.49
C THR A 25 -8.51 9.80 -25.32
N SER A 26 -7.44 9.15 -24.85
CA SER A 26 -7.51 8.26 -23.69
C SER A 26 -8.02 9.00 -22.44
N ALA A 27 -8.72 8.31 -21.55
CA ALA A 27 -9.27 8.91 -20.33
C ALA A 27 -8.18 9.59 -19.46
N ILE A 28 -6.98 8.99 -19.43
CA ILE A 28 -5.81 9.55 -18.73
C ILE A 28 -5.38 10.87 -19.35
N ALA A 29 -5.31 10.98 -20.69
CA ALA A 29 -4.92 12.23 -21.35
C ALA A 29 -5.89 13.36 -21.00
N ARG A 30 -7.20 13.08 -21.09
CA ARG A 30 -8.23 14.06 -20.72
C ARG A 30 -8.08 14.54 -19.28
N ALA A 31 -7.84 13.63 -18.34
CA ALA A 31 -7.64 13.99 -16.93
C ALA A 31 -6.38 14.84 -16.69
N LEU A 32 -5.31 14.57 -17.45
CA LEU A 32 -4.06 15.32 -17.40
C LEU A 32 -4.16 16.70 -18.04
N GLU A 33 -4.94 16.86 -19.11
CA GLU A 33 -5.11 18.14 -19.82
C GLU A 33 -5.93 19.16 -19.02
N LEU A 34 -6.91 18.68 -18.24
CA LEU A 34 -7.79 19.57 -17.49
C LEU A 34 -7.09 20.16 -16.24
N PRO A 35 -7.12 21.48 -16.04
CA PRO A 35 -6.47 22.13 -14.90
C PRO A 35 -7.23 21.88 -13.59
N GLY A 36 -6.50 22.00 -12.48
CA GLY A 36 -7.07 21.98 -11.14
C GLY A 36 -7.53 23.35 -10.68
N GLN A 37 -8.41 23.37 -9.68
CA GLN A 37 -8.72 24.57 -8.93
C GLN A 37 -7.61 24.86 -7.90
N HIS A 38 -7.21 26.12 -7.77
CA HIS A 38 -6.19 26.55 -6.81
C HIS A 38 -6.64 27.83 -6.09
N ARG A 39 -7.91 27.86 -5.66
CA ARG A 39 -8.48 29.05 -5.00
C ARG A 39 -7.83 29.29 -3.64
N PHE A 40 -7.50 28.23 -2.92
CA PHE A 40 -6.92 28.30 -1.58
C PHE A 40 -5.47 27.79 -1.52
N GLY A 41 -5.03 27.02 -2.51
CA GLY A 41 -3.72 26.36 -2.48
C GLY A 41 -3.63 25.29 -1.40
N SER A 42 -4.76 24.67 -1.04
CA SER A 42 -4.85 23.70 0.06
C SER A 42 -5.93 22.65 -0.22
N ILE A 43 -6.05 21.67 0.68
CA ILE A 43 -7.10 20.64 0.63
C ILE A 43 -8.52 21.25 0.50
N GLY A 44 -8.74 22.49 0.95
CA GLY A 44 -10.01 23.20 0.80
C GLY A 44 -10.46 23.40 -0.65
N ASP A 45 -9.57 23.25 -1.63
CA ASP A 45 -9.90 23.31 -3.07
C ASP A 45 -10.59 22.05 -3.61
N VAL A 46 -10.49 20.92 -2.90
CA VAL A 46 -11.24 19.70 -3.21
C VAL A 46 -12.72 19.98 -2.95
N GLU A 47 -13.65 19.60 -3.82
CA GLU A 47 -15.09 19.62 -3.53
C GLU A 47 -15.66 18.20 -3.49
N HIS A 48 -15.16 17.35 -4.37
CA HIS A 48 -15.62 15.98 -4.56
C HIS A 48 -14.49 14.99 -4.32
N VAL A 49 -14.75 13.98 -3.48
CA VAL A 49 -13.87 12.82 -3.32
C VAL A 49 -14.63 11.59 -3.79
N VAL A 50 -14.07 10.89 -4.77
CA VAL A 50 -14.62 9.66 -5.35
C VAL A 50 -13.69 8.52 -4.97
N VAL A 51 -14.23 7.45 -4.38
CA VAL A 51 -13.50 6.27 -3.95
C VAL A 51 -13.95 5.07 -4.79
N LEU A 52 -12.99 4.41 -5.44
CA LEU A 52 -13.19 3.15 -6.14
C LEU A 52 -12.27 2.10 -5.51
N THR A 53 -12.85 1.05 -4.95
CA THR A 53 -12.12 -0.11 -4.44
C THR A 53 -12.27 -1.25 -5.44
N GLN A 54 -11.16 -1.71 -6.00
CA GLN A 54 -11.06 -2.90 -6.86
C GLN A 54 -10.65 -4.14 -6.05
N GLU A 55 -10.67 -5.30 -6.70
CA GLU A 55 -10.36 -6.62 -6.17
C GLU A 55 -9.21 -7.30 -6.93
N ASN A 56 -8.73 -8.42 -6.42
CA ASN A 56 -7.75 -8.25 -5.36
C ASN A 56 -6.31 -8.35 -5.87
N ARG A 57 -5.42 -7.43 -5.44
CA ARG A 57 -4.08 -7.27 -6.02
C ARG A 57 -3.03 -6.86 -4.98
N ALA A 58 -1.98 -7.66 -4.87
CA ALA A 58 -0.75 -7.24 -4.17
C ALA A 58 -0.04 -6.11 -4.94
N PHE A 59 0.68 -5.25 -4.22
CA PHE A 59 1.48 -4.19 -4.85
C PHE A 59 2.57 -4.79 -5.74
N ASP A 60 3.37 -5.74 -5.24
CA ASP A 60 4.44 -6.36 -6.06
C ASP A 60 3.91 -7.12 -7.28
N HIS A 61 2.69 -7.67 -7.21
CA HIS A 61 2.05 -8.34 -8.33
C HIS A 61 1.83 -7.40 -9.53
N TYR A 62 1.52 -6.11 -9.29
CA TYR A 62 1.42 -5.11 -10.37
C TYR A 62 2.73 -4.36 -10.61
N PHE A 63 3.35 -3.89 -9.54
CA PHE A 63 4.35 -2.84 -9.57
C PHE A 63 5.70 -3.24 -8.99
N GLY A 64 5.88 -4.51 -8.60
CA GLY A 64 7.17 -5.01 -8.13
C GLY A 64 8.29 -4.81 -9.16
N THR A 65 7.95 -4.78 -10.46
CA THR A 65 8.92 -4.54 -11.54
C THR A 65 9.02 -3.07 -11.98
N MET A 66 8.17 -2.17 -11.48
CA MET A 66 8.14 -0.76 -11.91
C MET A 66 9.34 0.02 -11.38
N ARG A 67 9.95 0.91 -12.17
CA ARG A 67 11.06 1.77 -11.69
C ARG A 67 10.61 2.76 -10.61
N GLY A 68 11.52 3.07 -9.69
CA GLY A 68 11.32 4.14 -8.70
C GLY A 68 10.19 3.91 -7.68
N VAL A 69 9.79 2.66 -7.47
CA VAL A 69 8.97 2.22 -6.33
C VAL A 69 9.77 1.23 -5.49
N ARG A 70 9.35 1.00 -4.25
CA ARG A 70 9.90 -0.07 -3.43
C ARG A 70 9.36 -1.44 -3.89
N GLY A 71 9.91 -1.95 -4.98
CA GLY A 71 9.55 -3.24 -5.61
C GLY A 71 10.64 -4.31 -5.45
N PHE A 72 10.75 -5.24 -6.40
CA PHE A 72 11.67 -6.37 -6.34
C PHE A 72 13.16 -5.99 -6.27
N GLY A 73 13.52 -4.79 -6.74
CA GLY A 73 14.85 -4.21 -6.62
C GLY A 73 15.12 -3.57 -5.24
N ASP A 74 14.25 -3.74 -4.24
CA ASP A 74 14.56 -3.38 -2.86
C ASP A 74 15.84 -4.11 -2.41
N ARG A 75 16.78 -3.34 -1.90
CA ARG A 75 18.09 -3.80 -1.45
C ARG A 75 18.03 -4.39 -0.04
N PHE A 76 16.92 -4.15 0.68
CA PHE A 76 16.72 -4.49 2.08
C PHE A 76 15.54 -5.45 2.28
N VAL A 77 15.47 -6.48 1.44
CA VAL A 77 14.52 -7.60 1.62
C VAL A 77 14.85 -8.37 2.90
N VAL A 78 13.82 -8.62 3.72
CA VAL A 78 13.99 -9.27 5.03
C VAL A 78 14.45 -10.73 4.91
N PRO A 79 15.27 -11.22 5.88
CA PRO A 79 15.68 -12.61 5.93
C PRO A 79 14.47 -13.52 6.17
N ALA A 80 14.50 -14.73 5.60
CA ALA A 80 13.48 -15.75 5.82
C ALA A 80 14.07 -16.98 6.54
N PRO A 81 13.25 -17.75 7.28
CA PRO A 81 13.68 -18.99 7.92
C PRO A 81 14.46 -19.90 6.96
N PRO A 82 15.58 -20.51 7.38
CA PRO A 82 16.45 -21.26 6.49
C PRO A 82 15.74 -22.47 5.87
N LEU A 83 16.02 -22.74 4.59
CA LEU A 83 15.67 -24.00 3.92
C LEU A 83 16.94 -24.79 3.64
N ALA A 84 16.85 -26.12 3.57
CA ALA A 84 18.02 -26.98 3.30
C ALA A 84 18.73 -26.59 1.99
N ALA A 85 17.96 -26.30 0.93
CA ALA A 85 18.51 -25.86 -0.36
C ALA A 85 18.95 -24.39 -0.40
N ALA A 86 18.54 -23.57 0.58
CA ALA A 86 18.79 -22.13 0.61
C ALA A 86 18.88 -21.60 2.06
N PRO A 87 19.99 -21.86 2.79
CA PRO A 87 20.09 -21.55 4.22
C PRO A 87 20.23 -20.04 4.53
N LYS A 88 20.56 -19.20 3.55
CA LYS A 88 20.71 -17.73 3.69
C LYS A 88 19.81 -16.97 2.72
N ARG A 89 18.54 -17.35 2.65
CA ARG A 89 17.55 -16.78 1.74
C ARG A 89 16.83 -15.55 2.31
N THR A 90 16.22 -14.78 1.43
CA THR A 90 15.22 -13.76 1.80
C THR A 90 13.81 -14.29 1.58
N VAL A 91 12.80 -13.48 1.91
CA VAL A 91 11.39 -13.79 1.62
C VAL A 91 11.05 -13.86 0.13
N LEU A 92 11.92 -13.42 -0.79
CA LEU A 92 11.70 -13.59 -2.22
C LEU A 92 11.87 -15.04 -2.71
N LEU A 93 12.39 -15.95 -1.88
CA LEU A 93 12.62 -17.33 -2.27
C LEU A 93 11.85 -18.24 -1.31
N GLN A 94 10.75 -18.82 -1.75
CA GLN A 94 9.83 -19.64 -0.97
C GLN A 94 10.07 -21.14 -1.22
N PRO A 95 9.69 -22.05 -0.30
CA PRO A 95 9.64 -23.47 -0.62
C PRO A 95 8.56 -23.74 -1.68
N ASN A 96 8.55 -24.92 -2.29
CA ASN A 96 7.36 -25.38 -3.02
C ASN A 96 6.19 -25.60 -2.05
N GLU A 97 4.95 -25.38 -2.50
CA GLU A 97 3.75 -25.70 -1.73
C GLU A 97 3.66 -27.19 -1.34
N GLN A 98 4.27 -28.08 -2.13
CA GLN A 98 4.37 -29.52 -1.87
C GLN A 98 5.82 -29.91 -1.57
N ASP A 99 6.04 -30.50 -0.40
CA ASP A 99 7.36 -30.98 0.01
C ASP A 99 7.89 -32.04 -0.98
N GLY A 100 9.12 -31.85 -1.45
CA GLY A 100 9.79 -32.74 -2.40
C GLY A 100 9.37 -32.59 -3.87
N ALA A 101 8.44 -31.68 -4.19
CA ALA A 101 8.06 -31.38 -5.57
C ALA A 101 9.12 -30.52 -6.29
N ALA A 102 9.10 -30.55 -7.62
CA ALA A 102 9.95 -29.73 -8.49
C ALA A 102 9.14 -28.56 -9.10
N PRO A 103 9.71 -27.35 -9.20
CA PRO A 103 10.98 -26.94 -8.58
C PRO A 103 10.89 -26.87 -7.05
N ALA A 104 11.97 -27.19 -6.35
CA ALA A 104 11.98 -27.23 -4.88
C ALA A 104 11.83 -25.85 -4.21
N LEU A 105 12.14 -24.78 -4.96
CA LEU A 105 12.06 -23.40 -4.52
C LEU A 105 11.25 -22.60 -5.54
N ILE A 106 10.49 -21.63 -5.07
CA ILE A 106 9.70 -20.71 -5.90
C ILE A 106 10.19 -19.29 -5.62
N ALA A 107 10.50 -18.54 -6.67
CA ALA A 107 10.70 -17.10 -6.61
C ALA A 107 9.59 -16.40 -7.39
N PRO A 108 9.38 -15.08 -7.23
CA PRO A 108 8.40 -14.38 -8.04
C PRO A 108 8.67 -14.58 -9.53
N PHE A 109 7.60 -14.89 -10.28
CA PHE A 109 7.70 -15.21 -11.70
C PHE A 109 6.65 -14.48 -12.53
N ARG A 110 6.98 -14.19 -13.78
CA ARG A 110 6.13 -13.36 -14.65
C ARG A 110 4.98 -14.16 -15.26
N LEU A 111 3.77 -13.60 -15.21
CA LEU A 111 2.65 -13.96 -16.07
C LEU A 111 2.85 -13.31 -17.44
N ASP A 112 3.58 -13.96 -18.34
CA ASP A 112 3.89 -13.39 -19.66
C ASP A 112 2.68 -13.46 -20.62
N THR A 113 1.83 -12.44 -20.51
CA THR A 113 0.60 -12.31 -21.30
C THR A 113 0.85 -11.98 -22.77
N THR A 114 2.07 -11.58 -23.11
CA THR A 114 2.49 -11.34 -24.50
C THR A 114 2.68 -12.66 -25.26
N THR A 115 2.98 -13.72 -24.53
CA THR A 115 3.10 -15.08 -25.05
C THR A 115 1.79 -15.87 -24.90
N ASP A 116 1.15 -15.81 -23.72
CA ASP A 116 -0.14 -16.45 -23.48
C ASP A 116 -1.16 -15.49 -22.85
N PHE A 117 -2.06 -14.96 -23.68
CA PHE A 117 -3.09 -14.01 -23.26
C PHE A 117 -4.06 -14.56 -22.20
N ARG A 118 -4.14 -15.89 -22.02
CA ARG A 118 -5.00 -16.49 -20.98
C ARG A 118 -4.51 -16.16 -19.56
N LEU A 119 -3.25 -15.80 -19.40
CA LEU A 119 -2.63 -15.49 -18.11
C LEU A 119 -3.17 -14.20 -17.46
N TYR A 120 -4.04 -13.43 -18.12
CA TYR A 120 -4.81 -12.37 -17.45
C TYR A 120 -5.91 -12.89 -16.52
N ARG A 121 -6.27 -14.18 -16.60
CA ARG A 121 -7.25 -14.84 -15.72
C ARG A 121 -6.60 -16.06 -15.04
N PRO A 122 -5.60 -15.85 -14.16
CA PRO A 122 -5.03 -16.95 -13.38
C PRO A 122 -6.07 -17.49 -12.38
N LEU A 123 -5.80 -18.66 -11.81
CA LEU A 123 -6.53 -19.14 -10.63
C LEU A 123 -6.39 -18.14 -9.47
N GLY A 124 -7.47 -17.91 -8.73
CA GLY A 124 -7.40 -17.22 -7.43
C GLY A 124 -6.54 -17.96 -6.41
N THR A 125 -6.19 -17.31 -5.32
CA THR A 125 -5.40 -17.92 -4.23
C THR A 125 -6.17 -17.89 -2.90
N PRO A 126 -5.81 -18.72 -1.90
CA PRO A 126 -6.40 -18.60 -0.56
C PRO A 126 -6.19 -17.20 0.02
N HIS A 127 -7.24 -16.56 0.50
CA HIS A 127 -7.19 -15.24 1.15
C HIS A 127 -8.13 -15.11 2.35
N GLY A 128 -8.43 -16.23 3.02
CA GLY A 128 -9.13 -16.22 4.30
C GLY A 128 -8.23 -15.79 5.46
N PHE A 129 -8.80 -15.63 6.66
CA PHE A 129 -8.04 -15.21 7.84
C PHE A 129 -6.96 -16.22 8.25
N THR A 130 -7.28 -17.52 8.24
CA THR A 130 -6.37 -18.56 8.75
C THR A 130 -5.17 -18.78 7.85
N ASP A 131 -5.36 -18.86 6.54
CA ASP A 131 -4.29 -18.99 5.55
C ASP A 131 -3.45 -17.69 5.45
N SER A 132 -4.07 -16.52 5.58
CA SER A 132 -3.34 -15.25 5.62
C SER A 132 -2.48 -15.09 6.87
N GLN A 133 -2.99 -15.49 8.04
CA GLN A 133 -2.21 -15.51 9.29
C GLN A 133 -1.09 -16.57 9.26
N ALA A 134 -1.31 -17.71 8.58
CA ALA A 134 -0.28 -18.71 8.33
C ALA A 134 0.83 -18.17 7.42
N ALA A 135 0.47 -17.50 6.32
CA ALA A 135 1.40 -16.97 5.34
C ALA A 135 2.24 -15.80 5.91
N TRP A 136 1.61 -14.89 6.65
CA TRP A 136 2.30 -13.77 7.30
C TRP A 136 3.24 -14.24 8.42
N ASP A 137 2.80 -15.21 9.22
CA ASP A 137 3.59 -15.85 10.28
C ASP A 137 4.31 -14.85 11.21
N ASN A 138 3.55 -13.88 11.74
CA ASN A 138 4.08 -12.79 12.57
C ASN A 138 5.24 -12.03 11.91
N GLY A 139 5.28 -11.93 10.57
CA GLY A 139 6.28 -11.20 9.81
C GLY A 139 7.52 -12.00 9.43
N ARG A 140 7.54 -13.33 9.63
CA ARG A 140 8.61 -14.21 9.09
C ARG A 140 8.45 -14.47 7.60
N MET A 141 7.21 -14.58 7.11
CA MET A 141 6.85 -14.66 5.69
C MET A 141 7.67 -15.70 4.88
N GLY A 142 8.02 -16.82 5.51
CA GLY A 142 8.96 -17.80 4.97
C GLY A 142 8.32 -19.00 4.25
N ALA A 143 7.00 -19.13 4.28
CA ALA A 143 6.26 -20.30 3.78
C ALA A 143 4.98 -19.88 3.03
N TRP A 144 5.07 -18.80 2.24
CA TRP A 144 3.92 -18.20 1.57
C TRP A 144 3.17 -19.18 0.68
N THR A 145 3.92 -19.90 -0.17
CA THR A 145 3.40 -20.89 -1.13
C THR A 145 2.66 -22.05 -0.49
N GLN A 146 3.04 -22.45 0.73
CA GLN A 146 2.35 -23.53 1.45
C GLN A 146 0.96 -23.10 1.94
N ALA A 147 0.78 -21.80 2.23
CA ALA A 147 -0.50 -21.25 2.65
C ALA A 147 -1.34 -20.71 1.48
N LYS A 148 -0.70 -20.32 0.37
CA LYS A 148 -1.29 -19.51 -0.72
C LYS A 148 -1.16 -20.12 -2.11
N HIS A 149 -0.60 -21.32 -2.21
CA HIS A 149 -0.18 -21.97 -3.46
C HIS A 149 1.02 -21.35 -4.16
N ASN A 150 1.67 -22.14 -5.02
CA ASN A 150 2.85 -21.71 -5.78
C ASN A 150 2.56 -20.49 -6.67
N HIS A 151 1.36 -20.42 -7.27
CA HIS A 151 0.99 -19.32 -8.17
C HIS A 151 0.74 -17.98 -7.48
N ALA A 152 0.66 -17.93 -6.15
CA ALA A 152 0.66 -16.67 -5.41
C ALA A 152 1.93 -15.83 -5.63
N MET A 153 3.02 -16.45 -6.10
CA MET A 153 4.28 -15.78 -6.41
C MET A 153 4.27 -15.10 -7.80
N ALA A 154 3.18 -15.22 -8.55
CA ALA A 154 3.09 -14.66 -9.89
C ALA A 154 3.05 -13.12 -9.87
N HIS A 155 3.61 -12.46 -10.89
CA HIS A 155 3.54 -11.01 -11.07
C HIS A 155 3.41 -10.61 -12.54
N PHE A 156 2.96 -9.39 -12.79
CA PHE A 156 2.95 -8.76 -14.10
C PHE A 156 4.13 -7.80 -14.29
N THR A 157 4.32 -7.34 -15.52
CA THR A 157 5.25 -6.27 -15.90
C THR A 157 4.52 -5.17 -16.66
N ARG A 158 5.23 -4.08 -16.98
CA ARG A 158 4.75 -3.02 -17.87
C ARG A 158 4.19 -3.54 -19.20
N ALA A 159 4.83 -4.54 -19.79
CA ALA A 159 4.40 -5.12 -21.06
C ALA A 159 3.02 -5.79 -20.95
N ASP A 160 2.66 -6.25 -19.75
CA ASP A 160 1.40 -6.92 -19.47
C ASP A 160 0.31 -5.92 -19.02
N LEU A 161 0.69 -4.85 -18.29
CA LEU A 161 -0.25 -3.88 -17.70
C LEU A 161 0.00 -2.42 -18.16
N PRO A 162 -0.07 -2.12 -19.46
CA PRO A 162 0.27 -0.79 -19.97
C PRO A 162 -0.63 0.32 -19.42
N PHE A 163 -1.91 0.05 -19.12
CA PHE A 163 -2.84 1.05 -18.59
C PHE A 163 -2.51 1.43 -17.14
N GLN A 164 -2.31 0.42 -16.28
CA GLN A 164 -1.99 0.59 -14.86
C GLN A 164 -0.65 1.32 -14.69
N TYR A 165 0.36 0.95 -15.47
CA TYR A 165 1.66 1.64 -15.47
C TYR A 165 1.53 3.08 -15.97
N ALA A 166 0.77 3.32 -17.05
CA ALA A 166 0.53 4.68 -17.53
C ALA A 166 -0.21 5.55 -16.49
N LEU A 167 -1.17 4.98 -15.75
CA LEU A 167 -1.88 5.69 -14.68
C LEU A 167 -0.93 6.06 -13.52
N ALA A 168 -0.08 5.13 -13.11
CA ALA A 168 0.93 5.36 -12.06
C ALA A 168 2.03 6.36 -12.48
N GLU A 169 2.32 6.47 -13.78
CA GLU A 169 3.26 7.46 -14.31
C GLU A 169 2.61 8.82 -14.57
N ALA A 170 1.29 8.86 -14.68
CA ALA A 170 0.52 10.10 -14.83
C ALA A 170 0.28 10.79 -13.47
N PHE A 171 0.01 10.01 -12.42
CA PHE A 171 -0.44 10.51 -11.12
C PHE A 171 0.35 9.92 -9.94
N THR A 172 0.06 10.37 -8.72
CA THR A 172 0.69 9.81 -7.51
C THR A 172 0.28 8.34 -7.33
N LEU A 173 1.26 7.46 -7.14
CA LEU A 173 1.09 6.04 -6.75
C LEU A 173 1.72 5.84 -5.36
N CYS A 174 0.95 5.29 -4.43
CA CYS A 174 1.42 4.97 -3.08
C CYS A 174 2.06 3.58 -3.06
N ASP A 175 3.33 3.48 -2.64
CA ASP A 175 4.08 2.21 -2.57
C ASP A 175 4.23 1.67 -1.14
N ALA A 176 3.53 2.29 -0.18
CA ALA A 176 3.40 1.88 1.21
C ALA A 176 1.93 1.95 1.69
N TYR A 177 0.97 1.67 0.79
CA TYR A 177 -0.44 1.51 1.13
C TYR A 177 -0.75 0.03 1.37
N HIS A 178 -1.32 -0.28 2.54
CA HIS A 178 -1.59 -1.64 3.01
C HIS A 178 -3.08 -1.92 3.05
N CYS A 179 -3.50 -3.16 2.77
CA CYS A 179 -4.83 -3.58 3.18
C CYS A 179 -4.94 -3.52 4.71
N ALA A 180 -6.16 -3.33 5.22
CA ALA A 180 -6.35 -3.08 6.65
C ALA A 180 -6.03 -4.33 7.51
N MET A 181 -6.31 -5.52 7.00
CA MET A 181 -6.16 -6.80 7.71
C MET A 181 -5.57 -7.88 6.80
N HIS A 182 -4.94 -8.89 7.40
CA HIS A 182 -4.51 -10.12 6.74
C HIS A 182 -5.69 -11.08 6.51
N LEU A 183 -6.60 -10.75 5.59
CA LEU A 183 -7.74 -11.59 5.19
C LEU A 183 -8.52 -10.99 4.01
N CYS A 184 -9.72 -11.53 3.76
CA CYS A 184 -10.59 -11.32 2.61
C CYS A 184 -11.24 -9.92 2.49
N THR A 185 -12.02 -9.76 1.43
CA THR A 185 -12.71 -8.56 0.92
C THR A 185 -13.50 -7.77 1.97
N ASN A 186 -14.58 -8.35 2.51
CA ASN A 186 -15.60 -7.60 3.24
C ASN A 186 -15.02 -6.90 4.48
N PRO A 187 -14.22 -7.57 5.35
CA PRO A 187 -13.67 -6.89 6.51
C PRO A 187 -12.66 -5.81 6.15
N ASN A 188 -11.88 -5.96 5.08
CA ASN A 188 -11.03 -4.88 4.58
C ASN A 188 -11.86 -3.69 4.11
N ARG A 189 -12.95 -3.92 3.37
CA ARG A 189 -13.87 -2.86 2.97
C ARG A 189 -14.53 -2.18 4.17
N LEU A 190 -14.87 -2.89 5.25
CA LEU A 190 -15.40 -2.25 6.47
C LEU A 190 -14.51 -1.11 7.01
N PHE A 191 -13.20 -1.15 6.82
CA PHE A 191 -12.31 -0.04 7.19
C PHE A 191 -12.47 1.19 6.28
N VAL A 192 -12.74 1.00 4.99
CA VAL A 192 -13.04 2.09 4.03
C VAL A 192 -14.36 2.79 4.38
N TRP A 193 -15.32 2.06 4.93
CA TRP A 193 -16.68 2.57 5.20
C TRP A 193 -16.93 2.96 6.65
N THR A 194 -16.18 2.41 7.60
CA THR A 194 -16.47 2.54 9.03
C THR A 194 -15.24 2.67 9.91
N GLY A 195 -14.03 2.49 9.38
CA GLY A 195 -12.77 2.61 10.12
C GLY A 195 -12.44 1.44 11.06
N THR A 196 -13.26 0.38 11.10
CA THR A 196 -13.07 -0.78 11.99
C THR A 196 -13.79 -2.03 11.48
N HIS A 197 -13.49 -3.18 12.08
CA HIS A 197 -14.21 -4.45 11.94
C HIS A 197 -14.85 -4.90 13.27
N ASP A 198 -14.95 -4.00 14.26
CA ASP A 198 -15.44 -4.24 15.62
C ASP A 198 -14.67 -5.35 16.38
N PRO A 199 -13.35 -5.18 16.59
CA PRO A 199 -12.46 -6.18 17.23
C PRO A 199 -12.90 -6.62 18.64
N GLU A 200 -13.75 -5.83 19.30
CA GLU A 200 -14.23 -6.07 20.65
C GLU A 200 -15.65 -6.69 20.70
N GLY A 201 -16.28 -6.88 19.55
CA GLY A 201 -17.59 -7.53 19.42
C GLY A 201 -18.77 -6.77 20.05
N ARG A 202 -18.66 -5.44 20.20
CA ARG A 202 -19.73 -4.62 20.82
C ARG A 202 -20.92 -4.43 19.89
N GLY A 203 -20.65 -4.37 18.59
CA GLY A 203 -21.60 -4.13 17.52
C GLY A 203 -21.87 -5.36 16.65
N HIS A 204 -21.61 -6.56 17.16
CA HIS A 204 -21.72 -7.86 16.46
C HIS A 204 -20.58 -8.21 15.50
N GLY A 205 -19.39 -7.63 15.67
CA GLY A 205 -18.16 -8.22 15.17
C GLY A 205 -17.52 -9.17 16.21
N PRO A 206 -16.20 -9.42 16.12
CA PRO A 206 -15.32 -8.99 15.03
C PRO A 206 -15.74 -9.57 13.69
N VAL A 207 -15.51 -8.87 12.59
CA VAL A 207 -15.70 -9.46 11.25
C VAL A 207 -14.34 -9.90 10.71
N ILE A 208 -14.19 -11.19 10.41
CA ILE A 208 -12.93 -11.79 9.90
C ILE A 208 -13.14 -12.65 8.66
N ASP A 209 -14.36 -12.67 8.12
CA ASP A 209 -14.74 -13.43 6.94
C ASP A 209 -15.76 -12.65 6.08
N ASN A 210 -16.00 -13.11 4.86
CA ASN A 210 -17.00 -12.57 3.94
C ASN A 210 -18.41 -13.04 4.36
N GLU A 211 -19.08 -12.20 5.14
CA GLU A 211 -20.37 -12.50 5.74
C GLU A 211 -21.30 -11.29 5.65
N TYR A 212 -22.61 -11.55 5.73
CA TYR A 212 -23.63 -10.51 5.57
C TYR A 212 -23.58 -9.77 4.21
N ASP A 213 -23.15 -10.46 3.15
CA ASP A 213 -22.93 -9.88 1.81
C ASP A 213 -24.20 -9.49 1.05
N THR A 214 -25.38 -9.82 1.59
CA THR A 214 -26.69 -9.44 1.03
C THR A 214 -27.65 -8.98 2.11
N LEU A 215 -28.66 -8.20 1.71
CA LEU A 215 -29.74 -7.76 2.60
C LEU A 215 -30.54 -8.93 3.22
N ALA A 216 -30.48 -10.13 2.64
CA ALA A 216 -31.16 -11.32 3.16
C ALA A 216 -30.27 -12.18 4.07
N ALA A 217 -28.94 -12.12 3.91
CA ALA A 217 -28.00 -12.93 4.69
C ALA A 217 -27.96 -12.47 6.15
N ASP A 218 -28.32 -13.35 7.10
CA ASP A 218 -28.20 -13.13 8.54
C ASP A 218 -27.61 -14.40 9.22
N PRO A 219 -26.35 -14.75 8.92
CA PRO A 219 -25.75 -16.03 9.31
C PRO A 219 -25.78 -16.30 10.81
N TYR A 220 -25.81 -15.25 11.64
CA TYR A 220 -25.82 -15.38 13.10
C TYR A 220 -27.16 -15.02 13.76
N GLY A 221 -28.20 -14.72 12.97
CA GLY A 221 -29.56 -14.47 13.47
C GLY A 221 -29.68 -13.23 14.36
N HIS A 222 -28.72 -12.31 14.32
CA HIS A 222 -28.71 -11.10 15.12
C HIS A 222 -29.06 -9.85 14.30
N GLY A 223 -29.49 -10.00 13.05
CA GLY A 223 -29.97 -8.93 12.20
C GLY A 223 -28.90 -7.94 11.73
N GLY A 224 -27.63 -8.35 11.68
CA GLY A 224 -26.54 -7.52 11.15
C GLY A 224 -25.78 -6.64 12.17
N TYR A 225 -24.77 -5.94 11.66
CA TYR A 225 -23.85 -5.08 12.40
C TYR A 225 -24.53 -3.81 12.94
N ARG A 226 -24.04 -3.30 14.07
CA ARG A 226 -24.69 -2.19 14.80
C ARG A 226 -23.86 -0.95 15.05
N TRP A 227 -22.55 -0.96 14.78
CA TRP A 227 -21.76 0.26 14.95
C TRP A 227 -22.10 1.27 13.85
N THR A 228 -21.90 2.55 14.14
CA THR A 228 -22.19 3.60 13.18
C THR A 228 -21.19 3.56 12.03
N THR A 229 -21.67 3.74 10.81
CA THR A 229 -20.89 3.82 9.57
C THR A 229 -20.54 5.26 9.17
N TYR A 230 -19.56 5.47 8.29
CA TYR A 230 -19.17 6.80 7.84
C TYR A 230 -20.27 7.52 7.03
N PRO A 231 -21.04 6.87 6.14
CA PRO A 231 -22.19 7.52 5.48
C PRO A 231 -23.23 8.08 6.46
N GLU A 232 -23.50 7.38 7.57
CA GLU A 232 -24.37 7.91 8.62
C GLU A 232 -23.82 9.18 9.27
N ARG A 233 -22.50 9.26 9.46
CA ARG A 233 -21.83 10.46 10.01
C ARG A 233 -21.85 11.62 9.03
N LEU A 234 -21.59 11.35 7.75
CA LEU A 234 -21.70 12.36 6.69
C LEU A 234 -23.13 12.92 6.65
N LEU A 235 -24.15 12.05 6.69
CA LEU A 235 -25.55 12.48 6.73
C LEU A 235 -25.84 13.39 7.93
N ALA A 236 -25.39 12.99 9.13
CA ALA A 236 -25.59 13.77 10.35
C ALA A 236 -24.88 15.13 10.31
N ALA A 237 -23.73 15.22 9.63
CA ALA A 237 -22.99 16.46 9.43
C ALA A 237 -23.49 17.33 8.26
N GLY A 238 -24.51 16.89 7.52
CA GLY A 238 -25.01 17.59 6.34
C GLY A 238 -24.06 17.53 5.14
N ILE A 239 -23.12 16.58 5.11
CA ILE A 239 -22.22 16.34 3.99
C ILE A 239 -22.89 15.36 3.02
N GLY A 240 -23.09 15.78 1.78
CA GLY A 240 -23.73 14.98 0.76
C GLY A 240 -22.85 13.84 0.28
N PHE A 241 -23.41 12.64 0.20
CA PHE A 241 -22.77 11.48 -0.41
C PHE A 241 -23.67 10.67 -1.34
N GLN A 242 -23.09 9.80 -2.18
CA GLN A 242 -23.82 8.84 -3.02
C GLN A 242 -22.99 7.59 -3.30
N ILE A 243 -23.62 6.41 -3.31
CA ILE A 243 -23.03 5.18 -3.88
C ILE A 243 -23.51 5.01 -5.32
N TYR A 244 -22.58 4.69 -6.22
CA TYR A 244 -22.82 4.27 -7.59
C TYR A 244 -22.44 2.79 -7.71
N GLN A 245 -23.45 1.93 -7.88
CA GLN A 245 -23.34 0.47 -7.91
C GLN A 245 -24.56 -0.12 -8.61
N ASP A 246 -24.46 -1.40 -9.01
CA ASP A 246 -25.64 -2.21 -9.31
C ASP A 246 -25.99 -3.11 -8.10
N MET A 247 -27.15 -2.89 -7.48
CA MET A 247 -27.58 -3.73 -6.35
C MET A 247 -27.91 -5.17 -6.74
N ALA A 248 -28.16 -5.45 -8.03
CA ALA A 248 -28.31 -6.82 -8.51
C ALA A 248 -26.96 -7.58 -8.56
N ASP A 249 -25.84 -6.84 -8.60
CA ASP A 249 -24.48 -7.37 -8.66
C ASP A 249 -23.60 -6.63 -7.64
N ASN A 250 -23.93 -6.83 -6.36
CA ASN A 250 -23.17 -6.28 -5.25
C ASN A 250 -21.80 -6.95 -5.09
N PHE A 251 -21.67 -8.22 -5.50
CA PHE A 251 -20.45 -9.03 -5.36
C PHE A 251 -19.74 -8.93 -3.99
N SER A 252 -20.49 -8.77 -2.89
CA SER A 252 -19.95 -8.57 -1.52
C SER A 252 -19.18 -7.26 -1.30
N ASP A 253 -19.23 -6.33 -2.26
CA ASP A 253 -18.39 -5.14 -2.31
C ASP A 253 -18.98 -3.92 -1.60
N ASN A 254 -20.28 -3.91 -1.33
CA ASN A 254 -20.95 -2.96 -0.45
C ASN A 254 -21.22 -3.61 0.93
N PRO A 255 -20.36 -3.41 1.94
CA PRO A 255 -20.57 -4.02 3.25
C PRO A 255 -21.74 -3.40 4.02
N LEU A 256 -22.32 -2.27 3.56
CA LEU A 256 -23.44 -1.62 4.25
C LEU A 256 -24.70 -2.49 4.29
N VAL A 257 -24.86 -3.44 3.35
CA VAL A 257 -25.99 -4.38 3.35
C VAL A 257 -25.99 -5.30 4.57
N GLY A 258 -24.84 -5.45 5.24
CA GLY A 258 -24.71 -6.21 6.48
C GLY A 258 -25.04 -5.44 7.75
N PHE A 259 -25.25 -4.13 7.67
CA PHE A 259 -25.59 -3.31 8.82
C PHE A 259 -27.09 -3.26 9.07
N ARG A 260 -27.49 -3.49 10.32
CA ARG A 260 -28.90 -3.54 10.74
C ARG A 260 -29.70 -2.33 10.25
N ARG A 261 -29.16 -1.11 10.43
CA ARG A 261 -29.83 0.12 10.04
C ARG A 261 -30.21 0.16 8.55
N TYR A 262 -29.33 -0.36 7.68
CA TYR A 262 -29.57 -0.37 6.24
C TYR A 262 -30.53 -1.47 5.83
N ARG A 263 -30.51 -2.62 6.52
CA ARG A 263 -31.47 -3.71 6.34
C ARG A 263 -32.88 -3.26 6.72
N ASP A 264 -33.01 -2.60 7.87
CA ASP A 264 -34.28 -2.02 8.33
C ASP A 264 -34.79 -0.96 7.35
N ALA A 265 -33.89 -0.09 6.86
CA ALA A 265 -34.23 0.96 5.91
C ALA A 265 -34.55 0.41 4.50
N ALA A 266 -34.04 -0.75 4.11
CA ALA A 266 -34.40 -1.39 2.85
C ALA A 266 -35.79 -2.06 2.90
N GLY A 267 -36.19 -2.59 4.06
CA GLY A 267 -37.43 -3.38 4.22
C GLY A 267 -38.66 -2.63 4.73
N GLY A 268 -38.54 -1.36 5.14
CA GLY A 268 -39.54 -0.69 5.97
C GLY A 268 -40.60 0.16 5.24
N THR A 269 -41.85 0.11 5.73
CA THR A 269 -42.82 1.21 5.60
C THR A 269 -42.75 2.06 6.88
N GLY A 270 -42.89 3.39 6.78
CA GLY A 270 -42.85 4.28 7.96
C GLY A 270 -41.45 4.71 8.42
N MET A 271 -40.44 4.68 7.55
CA MET A 271 -39.09 5.16 7.84
C MET A 271 -39.03 6.65 8.18
N SER A 272 -38.04 7.03 9.01
CA SER A 272 -37.68 8.44 9.14
C SER A 272 -37.18 9.00 7.79
N PRO A 273 -37.32 10.30 7.52
CA PRO A 273 -36.77 10.91 6.31
C PRO A 273 -35.26 10.68 6.15
N ALA A 274 -34.53 10.59 7.26
CA ALA A 274 -33.09 10.31 7.25
C ALA A 274 -32.77 8.88 6.81
N ASP A 275 -33.51 7.88 7.31
CA ASP A 275 -33.29 6.47 6.94
C ASP A 275 -33.74 6.20 5.49
N ALA A 276 -34.83 6.82 5.05
CA ALA A 276 -35.25 6.77 3.64
C ALA A 276 -34.20 7.38 2.70
N LEU A 277 -33.57 8.50 3.12
CA LEU A 277 -32.49 9.12 2.36
C LEU A 277 -31.22 8.27 2.36
N LEU A 278 -30.89 7.65 3.49
CA LEU A 278 -29.76 6.73 3.62
C LEU A 278 -29.94 5.54 2.67
N ALA A 279 -31.10 4.86 2.74
CA ALA A 279 -31.40 3.73 1.87
C ALA A 279 -31.30 4.08 0.38
N ARG A 280 -31.89 5.21 -0.02
CA ARG A 280 -31.83 5.71 -1.41
C ARG A 280 -30.41 6.05 -1.87
N ARG A 281 -29.49 6.35 -0.96
CA ARG A 281 -28.11 6.73 -1.30
C ARG A 281 -27.14 5.55 -1.23
N THR A 282 -27.51 4.45 -0.58
CA THR A 282 -26.57 3.35 -0.31
C THR A 282 -27.00 1.95 -0.73
N VAL A 283 -28.29 1.68 -0.89
CA VAL A 283 -28.82 0.33 -1.21
C VAL A 283 -29.80 0.35 -2.38
N THR A 284 -29.57 1.24 -3.33
CA THR A 284 -30.30 1.29 -4.62
C THR A 284 -29.32 1.33 -5.78
N THR A 285 -29.71 0.80 -6.93
CA THR A 285 -28.89 0.84 -8.16
C THR A 285 -28.74 2.28 -8.69
N ARG A 286 -27.50 2.67 -8.95
CA ARG A 286 -27.11 3.85 -9.74
C ARG A 286 -25.87 3.50 -10.57
N SER A 287 -25.99 3.59 -11.88
CA SER A 287 -24.94 3.16 -12.80
C SER A 287 -23.85 4.23 -12.98
N LEU A 288 -22.81 3.91 -13.77
CA LEU A 288 -21.85 4.92 -14.22
C LEU A 288 -22.47 5.99 -15.13
N ASP A 289 -23.59 5.69 -15.81
CA ASP A 289 -24.33 6.72 -16.57
C ASP A 289 -24.99 7.72 -15.62
N ASP A 290 -25.49 7.27 -14.46
CA ASP A 290 -25.99 8.17 -13.42
C ASP A 290 -24.86 9.04 -12.84
N LEU A 291 -23.66 8.46 -12.61
CA LEU A 291 -22.48 9.23 -12.19
C LEU A 291 -22.15 10.32 -13.21
N ARG A 292 -22.06 9.94 -14.49
CA ARG A 292 -21.82 10.88 -15.59
C ARG A 292 -22.91 11.96 -15.65
N GLY A 293 -24.17 11.59 -15.46
CA GLY A 293 -25.31 12.49 -15.41
C GLY A 293 -25.20 13.51 -14.28
N ASP A 294 -24.80 13.08 -13.09
CA ASP A 294 -24.59 13.97 -11.93
C ASP A 294 -23.40 14.91 -12.15
N VAL A 295 -22.31 14.44 -12.78
CA VAL A 295 -21.17 15.29 -13.18
C VAL A 295 -21.60 16.36 -14.18
N LEU A 296 -22.28 15.98 -15.27
CA LEU A 296 -22.73 16.92 -16.30
C LEU A 296 -23.76 17.92 -15.77
N ALA A 297 -24.58 17.50 -14.81
CA ALA A 297 -25.53 18.37 -14.14
C ALA A 297 -24.94 19.19 -12.99
N ARG A 298 -23.64 19.04 -12.69
CA ARG A 298 -22.94 19.71 -11.58
C ARG A 298 -23.59 19.45 -10.23
N ARG A 299 -24.00 18.19 -10.01
CA ARG A 299 -24.62 17.68 -8.78
C ARG A 299 -23.84 16.50 -8.17
N LEU A 300 -22.60 16.28 -8.59
CA LEU A 300 -21.73 15.28 -7.95
C LEU A 300 -21.66 15.59 -6.44
N PRO A 301 -21.93 14.64 -5.54
CA PRO A 301 -21.85 14.88 -4.10
C PRO A 301 -20.41 15.12 -3.62
N GLN A 302 -20.28 15.56 -2.37
CA GLN A 302 -18.96 15.78 -1.77
C GLN A 302 -18.18 14.47 -1.60
N VAL A 303 -18.87 13.36 -1.31
CA VAL A 303 -18.28 12.02 -1.20
C VAL A 303 -19.04 11.04 -2.09
N SER A 304 -18.34 10.33 -2.96
CA SER A 304 -18.93 9.29 -3.79
C SER A 304 -18.15 7.99 -3.67
N TRP A 305 -18.86 6.88 -3.59
CA TRP A 305 -18.25 5.56 -3.70
C TRP A 305 -18.73 4.88 -4.98
N VAL A 306 -17.80 4.31 -5.73
CA VAL A 306 -18.08 3.52 -6.92
C VAL A 306 -17.77 2.08 -6.60
N ILE A 307 -18.73 1.19 -6.85
CA ILE A 307 -18.59 -0.25 -6.67
C ILE A 307 -18.70 -0.89 -8.04
N ALA A 308 -17.72 -1.72 -8.38
CA ALA A 308 -17.69 -2.43 -9.66
C ALA A 308 -18.61 -3.66 -9.60
N PRO A 309 -19.35 -3.98 -10.66
CA PRO A 309 -19.93 -5.30 -10.84
C PRO A 309 -18.84 -6.38 -10.85
N ALA A 310 -19.19 -7.63 -10.55
CA ALA A 310 -18.23 -8.75 -10.46
C ALA A 310 -17.35 -8.90 -11.71
N ALA A 311 -17.93 -8.69 -12.89
CA ALA A 311 -17.22 -8.78 -14.16
C ALA A 311 -16.14 -7.70 -14.35
N LEU A 312 -16.19 -6.61 -13.59
CA LEU A 312 -15.33 -5.43 -13.73
C LEU A 312 -14.50 -5.13 -12.47
N SER A 313 -14.58 -5.99 -11.45
CA SER A 313 -13.94 -5.80 -10.15
C SER A 313 -12.44 -6.13 -10.11
N GLU A 314 -11.90 -6.78 -11.15
CA GLU A 314 -10.59 -7.43 -11.15
C GLU A 314 -10.46 -8.69 -10.25
N HIS A 315 -11.49 -9.09 -9.49
CA HIS A 315 -11.44 -10.33 -8.70
C HIS A 315 -11.08 -11.53 -9.61
N PRO A 316 -10.05 -12.33 -9.26
CA PRO A 316 -9.69 -13.53 -10.00
C PRO A 316 -10.89 -14.45 -10.20
N GLY A 317 -10.99 -15.10 -11.35
CA GLY A 317 -12.15 -15.95 -11.65
C GLY A 317 -13.44 -15.24 -12.06
N ALA A 318 -13.69 -13.99 -11.65
CA ALA A 318 -14.83 -13.19 -12.12
C ALA A 318 -14.42 -12.15 -13.20
N SER A 319 -13.23 -11.57 -13.05
CA SER A 319 -12.72 -10.46 -13.85
C SER A 319 -11.23 -10.63 -14.18
N THR A 320 -10.63 -9.58 -14.75
CA THR A 320 -9.22 -9.51 -15.15
C THR A 320 -8.66 -8.10 -14.95
N PRO A 321 -7.32 -7.92 -14.86
CA PRO A 321 -6.70 -6.59 -14.87
C PRO A 321 -7.11 -5.69 -16.04
N LEU A 322 -7.42 -6.27 -17.20
CA LEU A 322 -7.83 -5.50 -18.37
C LEU A 322 -9.27 -4.98 -18.26
N GLN A 323 -10.17 -5.77 -17.68
CA GLN A 323 -11.56 -5.37 -17.44
C GLN A 323 -11.67 -4.28 -16.38
N GLY A 324 -10.95 -4.40 -15.25
CA GLY A 324 -10.93 -3.33 -14.25
C GLY A 324 -10.19 -2.08 -14.70
N GLY A 325 -9.10 -2.23 -15.47
CA GLY A 325 -8.45 -1.09 -16.13
C GLY A 325 -9.40 -0.31 -17.04
N ASP A 326 -10.24 -1.01 -17.81
CA ASP A 326 -11.29 -0.35 -18.60
C ASP A 326 -12.37 0.31 -17.74
N TYR A 327 -12.81 -0.33 -16.65
CA TYR A 327 -13.76 0.26 -15.73
C TYR A 327 -13.23 1.55 -15.08
N VAL A 328 -11.96 1.55 -14.67
CA VAL A 328 -11.26 2.76 -14.20
C VAL A 328 -11.25 3.85 -15.29
N ALA A 329 -10.99 3.49 -16.54
CA ALA A 329 -11.04 4.43 -17.66
C ALA A 329 -12.45 5.03 -17.86
N GLN A 330 -13.51 4.22 -17.70
CA GLN A 330 -14.90 4.68 -17.77
C GLN A 330 -15.27 5.62 -16.62
N VAL A 331 -14.86 5.31 -15.38
CA VAL A 331 -15.05 6.19 -14.22
C VAL A 331 -14.34 7.52 -14.45
N LEU A 332 -13.09 7.50 -14.91
CA LEU A 332 -12.33 8.71 -15.21
C LEU A 332 -12.98 9.52 -16.35
N ALA A 333 -13.51 8.87 -17.38
CA ALA A 333 -14.25 9.52 -18.46
C ALA A 333 -15.59 10.13 -18.00
N ALA A 334 -16.25 9.55 -17.00
CA ALA A 334 -17.44 10.12 -16.37
C ALA A 334 -17.09 11.36 -15.55
N LEU A 335 -16.06 11.29 -14.70
CA LEU A 335 -15.64 12.41 -13.84
C LEU A 335 -15.06 13.59 -14.62
N THR A 336 -14.39 13.32 -15.75
CA THR A 336 -13.84 14.36 -16.62
C THR A 336 -14.84 14.88 -17.66
N ALA A 337 -16.12 14.45 -17.60
CA ALA A 337 -17.15 14.86 -18.55
C ALA A 337 -17.45 16.37 -18.48
N ASP A 338 -17.35 16.99 -17.29
CA ASP A 338 -17.38 18.43 -17.07
C ASP A 338 -16.06 18.89 -16.43
N ALA A 339 -15.39 19.85 -17.07
CA ALA A 339 -14.08 20.34 -16.65
C ALA A 339 -14.11 21.06 -15.30
N ASP A 340 -15.20 21.76 -14.99
CA ASP A 340 -15.33 22.50 -13.74
C ASP A 340 -15.48 21.53 -12.56
N VAL A 341 -16.23 20.44 -12.73
CA VAL A 341 -16.33 19.39 -11.70
C VAL A 341 -14.98 18.69 -11.50
N TRP A 342 -14.32 18.27 -12.57
CA TRP A 342 -13.01 17.61 -12.49
C TRP A 342 -11.95 18.47 -11.80
N ALA A 343 -11.94 19.78 -12.07
CA ALA A 343 -11.01 20.72 -11.45
C ALA A 343 -11.07 20.72 -9.91
N ARG A 344 -12.17 20.23 -9.32
CA ARG A 344 -12.38 20.13 -7.87
C ARG A 344 -12.45 18.68 -7.37
N THR A 345 -12.05 17.69 -8.16
CA THR A 345 -12.27 16.27 -7.85
C THR A 345 -10.97 15.54 -7.49
N VAL A 346 -11.06 14.68 -6.49
CA VAL A 346 -10.09 13.63 -6.18
C VAL A 346 -10.72 12.27 -6.47
N LEU A 347 -10.06 11.44 -7.25
CA LEU A 347 -10.39 10.02 -7.42
C LEU A 347 -9.31 9.19 -6.71
N LEU A 348 -9.71 8.42 -5.70
CA LEU A 348 -8.88 7.44 -5.00
C LEU A 348 -9.24 6.05 -5.53
N ILE A 349 -8.25 5.33 -6.08
CA ILE A 349 -8.43 3.97 -6.58
C ILE A 349 -7.53 3.05 -5.77
N ASN A 350 -8.11 2.25 -4.89
CA ASN A 350 -7.37 1.25 -4.13
C ASN A 350 -7.87 -0.16 -4.45
N PHE A 351 -7.20 -1.15 -3.86
CA PHE A 351 -7.68 -2.51 -3.77
C PHE A 351 -8.02 -2.81 -2.31
N ASP A 352 -8.93 -3.73 -2.06
CA ASP A 352 -9.31 -4.17 -0.71
C ASP A 352 -8.28 -5.11 -0.08
N GLU A 353 -7.81 -6.12 -0.80
CA GLU A 353 -6.80 -7.06 -0.33
C GLU A 353 -5.96 -7.60 -1.49
N ASN A 354 -5.12 -8.59 -1.22
CA ASN A 354 -4.04 -9.01 -2.10
C ASN A 354 -4.31 -10.33 -2.86
N ASP A 355 -5.51 -10.91 -2.79
CA ASP A 355 -5.89 -12.25 -3.27
C ASP A 355 -5.10 -13.38 -2.61
N GLY A 356 -4.21 -13.07 -1.65
CA GLY A 356 -3.13 -13.96 -1.21
C GLY A 356 -1.88 -13.93 -2.09
N LEU A 357 -1.84 -13.12 -3.16
CA LEU A 357 -0.64 -12.85 -3.96
C LEU A 357 0.47 -12.26 -3.10
N PHE A 358 1.71 -12.60 -3.43
CA PHE A 358 2.88 -12.26 -2.64
C PHE A 358 3.25 -10.77 -2.73
N ASP A 359 3.66 -10.20 -1.60
CA ASP A 359 4.36 -8.92 -1.50
C ASP A 359 5.54 -9.07 -0.53
N HIS A 360 6.69 -8.52 -0.87
CA HIS A 360 7.93 -8.74 -0.11
C HIS A 360 8.06 -7.85 1.13
N ILE A 361 7.25 -6.79 1.27
CA ILE A 361 7.36 -5.85 2.38
C ILE A 361 6.54 -6.35 3.56
N PRO A 362 7.17 -6.68 4.70
CA PRO A 362 6.41 -7.01 5.89
C PRO A 362 5.61 -5.79 6.36
N PRO A 363 4.30 -5.94 6.60
CA PRO A 363 3.48 -4.80 6.95
C PRO A 363 3.73 -4.31 8.38
N PRO A 364 3.58 -3.00 8.64
CA PRO A 364 3.56 -2.47 9.99
C PRO A 364 2.48 -3.16 10.82
N ALA A 365 2.86 -3.66 12.00
CA ALA A 365 1.94 -4.30 12.93
C ALA A 365 2.38 -4.05 14.37
N PRO A 366 1.46 -4.07 15.35
CA PRO A 366 1.86 -4.06 16.75
C PRO A 366 2.67 -5.34 17.10
N PRO A 367 3.37 -5.37 18.26
CA PRO A 367 4.21 -6.49 18.66
C PRO A 367 3.45 -7.82 18.67
N ALA A 368 4.09 -8.91 18.24
CA ALA A 368 3.52 -10.25 18.42
C ALA A 368 3.31 -10.54 19.92
N ARG A 369 2.24 -11.23 20.28
CA ARG A 369 1.98 -11.67 21.66
C ARG A 369 2.02 -13.19 21.73
N ILE A 370 3.05 -13.74 22.38
CA ILE A 370 3.25 -15.19 22.57
C ILE A 370 3.25 -15.47 24.07
N ASP A 371 2.40 -16.40 24.52
CA ASP A 371 2.26 -16.79 25.94
C ASP A 371 2.12 -15.60 26.90
N GLY A 372 1.34 -14.59 26.49
CA GLY A 372 1.12 -13.37 27.27
C GLY A 372 2.26 -12.36 27.25
N ARG A 373 3.33 -12.58 26.48
CA ARG A 373 4.49 -11.67 26.36
C ARG A 373 4.56 -11.05 24.97
N ALA A 374 4.87 -9.76 24.91
CA ALA A 374 5.13 -9.05 23.67
C ALA A 374 6.55 -9.34 23.15
N ILE A 375 6.69 -9.56 21.84
CA ILE A 375 7.99 -9.63 21.15
C ILE A 375 8.28 -8.24 20.57
N GLY A 376 8.90 -7.38 21.38
CA GLY A 376 9.11 -5.96 21.12
C GLY A 376 8.31 -5.07 22.08
N GLY A 377 7.78 -3.93 21.61
CA GLY A 377 7.06 -2.97 22.45
C GLY A 377 6.19 -1.96 21.70
N SER A 378 5.29 -1.28 22.40
CA SER A 378 4.44 -0.23 21.81
C SER A 378 4.22 0.91 22.80
N ASP A 379 4.53 2.14 22.38
CA ASP A 379 4.18 3.36 23.12
C ASP A 379 2.70 3.76 22.92
N ILE A 380 2.03 3.13 21.95
CA ILE A 380 0.66 3.43 21.56
C ILE A 380 -0.25 2.25 21.92
N ALA A 381 -1.41 2.54 22.51
CA ALA A 381 -2.42 1.52 22.78
C ALA A 381 -2.88 0.85 21.48
N ALA A 382 -2.93 -0.49 21.49
CA ALA A 382 -3.22 -1.30 20.31
C ALA A 382 -4.04 -2.56 20.65
N ASP A 383 -4.74 -2.60 21.78
CA ASP A 383 -5.48 -3.81 22.21
C ASP A 383 -6.64 -4.16 21.26
N ASP A 384 -7.18 -3.18 20.55
CA ASP A 384 -8.16 -3.32 19.48
C ASP A 384 -7.55 -3.74 18.13
N GLU A 385 -6.24 -3.94 18.03
CA GLU A 385 -5.57 -4.49 16.84
C GLU A 385 -5.33 -6.01 16.92
N TYR A 386 -5.74 -6.69 18.01
CA TYR A 386 -5.47 -8.11 18.23
C TYR A 386 -6.71 -9.00 18.15
N HIS A 387 -6.54 -10.19 17.55
CA HIS A 387 -7.55 -11.23 17.48
C HIS A 387 -7.82 -11.89 18.84
N ARG A 388 -8.69 -11.26 19.64
CA ARG A 388 -9.02 -11.69 21.02
C ARG A 388 -10.24 -12.60 21.09
N LEU A 389 -11.12 -12.53 20.09
CA LEU A 389 -12.40 -13.25 20.06
C LEU A 389 -12.43 -14.22 18.85
N PRO A 390 -11.89 -15.44 18.99
CA PRO A 390 -12.01 -16.46 17.95
C PRO A 390 -13.47 -16.86 17.71
N GLN A 391 -13.81 -17.11 16.45
CA GLN A 391 -15.15 -17.46 16.00
C GLN A 391 -15.28 -18.95 15.67
N ALA A 392 -14.17 -19.63 15.39
CA ALA A 392 -14.10 -21.05 15.08
C ALA A 392 -12.89 -21.75 15.76
N PRO A 393 -12.79 -23.08 15.68
CA PRO A 393 -11.57 -23.77 16.14
C PRO A 393 -10.33 -23.45 15.30
N ALA A 394 -10.50 -23.15 14.00
CA ALA A 394 -9.39 -22.93 13.08
C ALA A 394 -8.67 -21.60 13.31
N ASP A 395 -9.38 -20.52 13.63
CA ASP A 395 -8.81 -19.20 13.94
C ASP A 395 -8.33 -19.09 15.41
N ALA A 396 -8.81 -19.96 16.31
CA ALA A 396 -8.34 -20.01 17.69
C ALA A 396 -6.81 -20.22 17.83
N ALA A 397 -6.17 -20.88 16.86
CA ALA A 397 -4.71 -21.04 16.80
C ALA A 397 -3.95 -19.70 16.62
N TYR A 398 -4.65 -18.67 16.14
CA TYR A 398 -4.13 -17.33 15.90
C TYR A 398 -4.59 -16.31 16.94
N ARG A 399 -5.16 -16.77 18.07
CA ARG A 399 -5.55 -15.90 19.18
C ARG A 399 -4.37 -15.04 19.63
N ASN A 400 -4.65 -13.76 19.90
CA ASN A 400 -3.70 -12.71 20.26
C ASN A 400 -2.68 -12.36 19.18
N ARG A 401 -2.86 -12.79 17.92
CA ARG A 401 -2.11 -12.22 16.81
C ARG A 401 -2.72 -10.89 16.36
N PRO A 402 -1.90 -9.94 15.90
CA PRO A 402 -2.41 -8.75 15.23
C PRO A 402 -3.26 -9.09 14.00
N TYR A 403 -4.34 -8.35 13.80
CA TYR A 403 -5.16 -8.46 12.60
C TYR A 403 -4.45 -7.91 11.36
N GLY A 404 -3.67 -6.85 11.53
CA GLY A 404 -2.96 -6.17 10.45
C GLY A 404 -1.94 -5.13 10.96
N LEU A 405 -1.46 -4.21 10.12
CA LEU A 405 -1.88 -4.02 8.71
C LEU A 405 -1.62 -5.26 7.86
N GLY A 406 -2.39 -5.44 6.79
CA GLY A 406 -2.18 -6.51 5.82
C GLY A 406 -1.12 -6.17 4.77
N MET A 407 -0.98 -7.01 3.74
CA MET A 407 0.02 -6.81 2.68
C MET A 407 -0.23 -5.52 1.90
N ARG A 408 0.82 -5.04 1.21
CA ARG A 408 0.66 -3.85 0.36
C ARG A 408 -0.27 -4.15 -0.80
N VAL A 409 -1.13 -3.19 -1.08
CA VAL A 409 -2.03 -3.19 -2.24
C VAL A 409 -1.89 -1.85 -2.96
N PRO A 410 -2.12 -1.76 -4.28
CA PRO A 410 -2.01 -0.49 -4.97
C PRO A 410 -3.01 0.56 -4.45
N LEU A 411 -2.56 1.81 -4.37
CA LEU A 411 -3.42 2.99 -4.28
C LEU A 411 -2.93 4.04 -5.28
N TYR A 412 -3.79 4.38 -6.25
CA TYR A 412 -3.60 5.54 -7.12
C TYR A 412 -4.37 6.72 -6.54
N VAL A 413 -3.72 7.88 -6.54
CA VAL A 413 -4.33 9.15 -6.19
C VAL A 413 -4.44 9.96 -7.48
N VAL A 414 -5.62 10.01 -8.08
CA VAL A 414 -5.86 10.55 -9.42
C VAL A 414 -6.64 11.86 -9.32
N SER A 415 -5.97 12.98 -9.58
CA SER A 415 -6.52 14.31 -9.35
C SER A 415 -5.70 15.38 -10.06
N PRO A 416 -6.25 16.58 -10.31
CA PRO A 416 -5.44 17.68 -10.79
C PRO A 416 -4.22 18.01 -9.93
N TRP A 417 -4.28 17.75 -8.61
CA TRP A 417 -3.21 18.04 -7.63
C TRP A 417 -2.21 16.89 -7.42
N SER A 418 -2.37 15.78 -8.13
CA SER A 418 -1.51 14.59 -7.96
C SER A 418 -0.78 14.19 -9.24
N LYS A 419 -0.82 15.04 -10.28
CA LYS A 419 -0.09 14.83 -11.54
C LYS A 419 1.43 14.76 -11.32
N GLY A 420 2.14 14.18 -12.29
CA GLY A 420 3.61 14.14 -12.33
C GLY A 420 4.23 12.79 -11.99
N GLY A 421 3.41 11.74 -11.83
CA GLY A 421 3.89 10.38 -11.63
C GLY A 421 4.61 10.15 -10.31
N PHE A 422 4.22 10.82 -9.23
CA PHE A 422 4.95 10.80 -7.94
C PHE A 422 4.80 9.49 -7.15
N VAL A 423 5.86 9.07 -6.45
CA VAL A 423 5.77 8.03 -5.39
C VAL A 423 5.44 8.62 -4.03
N ALA A 424 4.47 8.04 -3.35
CA ALA A 424 4.20 8.34 -1.93
C ALA A 424 4.54 7.13 -1.07
N SER A 425 5.54 7.29 -0.20
CA SER A 425 6.10 6.23 0.66
C SER A 425 5.82 6.44 2.15
N GLU A 426 4.86 7.31 2.49
CA GLU A 426 4.24 7.32 3.83
C GLU A 426 3.38 6.07 3.98
N VAL A 427 3.39 5.47 5.17
CA VAL A 427 2.56 4.30 5.49
C VAL A 427 1.10 4.72 5.50
N PHE A 428 0.29 4.02 4.72
CA PHE A 428 -1.16 4.21 4.65
C PHE A 428 -1.89 2.86 4.75
N ASP A 429 -3.16 2.93 5.07
CA ASP A 429 -4.12 1.82 5.01
C ASP A 429 -5.51 2.33 4.60
N HIS A 430 -6.51 1.46 4.57
CA HIS A 430 -7.89 1.84 4.25
C HIS A 430 -8.47 2.96 5.12
N THR A 431 -8.04 3.08 6.39
CA THR A 431 -8.49 4.18 7.25
C THR A 431 -7.96 5.54 6.81
N SER A 432 -6.88 5.56 6.03
CA SER A 432 -6.28 6.78 5.48
C SER A 432 -7.24 7.49 4.50
N ILE A 433 -8.13 6.74 3.83
CA ILE A 433 -9.22 7.31 3.02
C ILE A 433 -10.17 8.11 3.89
N LEU A 434 -10.67 7.53 4.98
CA LEU A 434 -11.56 8.23 5.89
C LEU A 434 -10.88 9.44 6.51
N ARG A 435 -9.60 9.34 6.87
CA ARG A 435 -8.84 10.48 7.40
C ARG A 435 -8.63 11.62 6.41
N PHE A 436 -8.50 11.32 5.12
CA PHE A 436 -8.53 12.35 4.08
C PHE A 436 -9.88 13.07 4.07
N LEU A 437 -10.98 12.33 4.20
CA LEU A 437 -12.34 12.89 4.32
C LEU A 437 -12.51 13.70 5.61
N GLU A 438 -11.92 13.27 6.74
CA GLU A 438 -11.88 14.04 7.99
C GLU A 438 -11.17 15.38 7.78
N ALA A 439 -9.96 15.34 7.20
CA ALA A 439 -9.15 16.52 6.94
C ALA A 439 -9.86 17.50 6.00
N ARG A 440 -10.59 16.97 5.02
CA ARG A 440 -11.31 17.80 4.05
C ARG A 440 -12.63 18.36 4.60
N PHE A 441 -13.48 17.52 5.18
CA PHE A 441 -14.88 17.86 5.48
C PHE A 441 -15.17 18.06 6.97
N GLY A 442 -14.20 17.81 7.85
CA GLY A 442 -14.35 18.02 9.30
C GLY A 442 -15.17 16.95 10.02
N VAL A 443 -15.49 15.83 9.36
CA VAL A 443 -16.32 14.75 9.93
C VAL A 443 -15.42 13.62 10.44
N ARG A 444 -15.16 13.58 11.75
CA ARG A 444 -14.28 12.60 12.40
C ARG A 444 -14.90 11.20 12.51
N GLU A 445 -14.12 10.16 12.22
CA GLU A 445 -14.46 8.74 12.41
C GLU A 445 -13.87 8.16 13.72
N PRO A 446 -14.60 8.15 14.85
CA PRO A 446 -14.11 7.63 16.13
C PRO A 446 -13.75 6.14 16.15
N ASN A 447 -14.19 5.34 15.19
CA ASN A 447 -13.92 3.91 15.17
C ASN A 447 -12.47 3.56 14.82
N ILE A 448 -11.71 4.47 14.18
CA ILE A 448 -10.30 4.23 13.85
C ILE A 448 -9.49 4.17 15.14
N SER A 449 -8.79 3.04 15.36
CA SER A 449 -7.97 2.78 16.54
C SER A 449 -6.92 3.87 16.79
N ALA A 450 -6.49 3.99 18.05
CA ALA A 450 -5.41 4.89 18.42
C ALA A 450 -4.11 4.53 17.67
N TRP A 451 -3.84 3.23 17.51
CA TRP A 451 -2.67 2.73 16.81
C TRP A 451 -2.65 3.12 15.33
N ARG A 452 -3.74 2.89 14.58
CA ARG A 452 -3.82 3.26 13.14
C ARG A 452 -3.74 4.77 12.93
N ARG A 453 -4.39 5.56 13.79
CA ARG A 453 -4.28 7.03 13.73
C ARG A 453 -2.84 7.51 13.90
N ALA A 454 -2.08 6.85 14.77
CA ALA A 454 -0.69 7.20 15.06
C ALA A 454 0.27 6.77 13.94
N VAL A 455 0.08 5.58 13.37
CA VAL A 455 1.01 4.95 12.41
C VAL A 455 0.71 5.30 10.95
N CYS A 456 -0.56 5.31 10.54
CA CYS A 456 -0.93 5.57 9.14
C CYS A 456 -1.03 7.08 8.85
N GLY A 457 -0.81 7.49 7.61
CA GLY A 457 -1.04 8.84 7.12
C GLY A 457 -2.53 9.15 6.87
N ASP A 458 -2.82 10.34 6.33
CA ASP A 458 -4.17 10.80 5.98
C ASP A 458 -4.31 11.12 4.48
N LEU A 459 -3.37 10.63 3.66
CA LEU A 459 -3.23 10.85 2.22
C LEU A 459 -2.98 12.30 1.78
N THR A 460 -2.94 13.29 2.68
CA THR A 460 -2.73 14.69 2.28
C THR A 460 -1.34 14.92 1.67
N SER A 461 -0.34 14.13 2.08
CA SER A 461 1.02 14.13 1.52
C SER A 461 1.09 13.63 0.07
N CYS A 462 0.02 13.04 -0.47
CA CYS A 462 -0.04 12.56 -1.86
C CYS A 462 -0.26 13.67 -2.91
N PHE A 463 -0.54 14.90 -2.48
CA PHE A 463 -0.95 16.03 -3.33
C PHE A 463 0.02 17.21 -3.26
N ASP A 464 0.04 18.01 -4.32
CA ASP A 464 0.52 19.40 -4.31
C ASP A 464 -0.64 20.31 -4.69
N PHE A 465 -1.20 21.01 -3.70
CA PHE A 465 -2.29 21.95 -3.92
C PHE A 465 -1.82 23.33 -4.40
N THR A 466 -0.51 23.61 -4.35
CA THR A 466 0.06 24.95 -4.55
C THR A 466 0.55 25.20 -5.97
N ALA A 467 0.97 24.15 -6.69
CA ALA A 467 1.49 24.26 -8.04
C ALA A 467 0.69 23.40 -9.03
N PRO A 468 0.14 23.98 -10.12
CA PRO A 468 -0.35 23.17 -11.22
C PRO A 468 0.85 22.56 -11.95
N ASP A 469 1.06 21.25 -11.79
CA ASP A 469 2.05 20.54 -12.59
C ASP A 469 1.60 20.53 -14.06
N VAL A 470 2.40 21.19 -14.91
CA VAL A 470 2.21 21.30 -16.36
C VAL A 470 3.05 20.27 -17.13
N THR A 471 3.60 19.27 -16.45
CA THR A 471 4.40 18.24 -17.12
C THR A 471 3.53 17.52 -18.13
N ARG A 472 3.89 17.69 -19.40
CA ARG A 472 3.28 16.99 -20.51
C ARG A 472 3.70 15.54 -20.41
N PHE A 473 2.86 14.70 -19.85
CA PHE A 473 3.02 13.25 -19.89
C PHE A 473 3.10 12.80 -21.35
N MET A 474 4.21 12.19 -21.74
CA MET A 474 4.50 11.77 -23.12
C MET A 474 4.59 10.25 -23.23
N ALA A 475 3.69 9.50 -22.61
CA ALA A 475 3.56 8.07 -22.93
C ALA A 475 2.42 7.83 -23.92
N THR A 476 2.56 6.79 -24.73
CA THR A 476 1.46 6.24 -25.51
C THR A 476 0.41 5.74 -24.54
N LEU A 477 -0.76 6.39 -24.53
CA LEU A 477 -1.83 6.01 -23.61
C LEU A 477 -2.68 4.90 -24.25
N PRO A 478 -2.80 3.74 -23.59
CA PRO A 478 -3.48 2.60 -24.20
C PRO A 478 -4.99 2.81 -24.23
N ALA A 479 -5.63 2.36 -25.32
CA ALA A 479 -7.06 2.12 -25.33
C ALA A 479 -7.36 0.81 -24.59
N THR A 480 -8.40 0.79 -23.75
CA THR A 480 -8.70 -0.31 -22.83
C THR A 480 -9.84 -1.21 -23.33
N ALA A 481 -10.86 -0.65 -23.95
CA ALA A 481 -12.13 -1.34 -24.24
C ALA A 481 -11.97 -2.62 -25.07
N ALA A 482 -11.17 -2.60 -26.14
CA ALA A 482 -10.97 -3.78 -26.99
C ALA A 482 -10.22 -4.90 -26.25
N ALA A 483 -9.24 -4.54 -25.41
CA ALA A 483 -8.49 -5.49 -24.60
C ALA A 483 -9.38 -6.12 -23.52
N ALA A 484 -10.20 -5.31 -22.85
CA ALA A 484 -11.19 -5.76 -21.87
C ALA A 484 -12.23 -6.70 -22.49
N ALA A 485 -12.77 -6.37 -23.66
CA ALA A 485 -13.74 -7.21 -24.36
C ALA A 485 -13.16 -8.57 -24.74
N ARG A 486 -11.88 -8.62 -25.14
CA ARG A 486 -11.16 -9.87 -25.39
C ARG A 486 -10.94 -10.66 -24.10
N ALA A 487 -10.56 -9.99 -23.01
CA ALA A 487 -10.30 -10.60 -21.72
C ALA A 487 -11.56 -11.18 -21.06
N ALA A 488 -12.73 -10.57 -21.30
CA ALA A 488 -14.01 -11.04 -20.77
C ALA A 488 -14.38 -12.46 -21.23
N GLN A 489 -13.80 -12.94 -22.34
CA GLN A 489 -14.03 -14.30 -22.87
C GLN A 489 -13.10 -15.35 -22.25
N LEU A 490 -12.13 -14.93 -21.43
CA LEU A 490 -11.17 -15.85 -20.81
C LEU A 490 -11.83 -16.71 -19.74
N LYS A 491 -11.27 -17.89 -19.52
CA LYS A 491 -11.56 -18.76 -18.38
C LYS A 491 -10.32 -18.86 -17.52
N GLU A 492 -10.51 -19.19 -16.25
CA GLU A 492 -9.38 -19.40 -15.36
C GLU A 492 -8.44 -20.49 -15.86
N VAL A 493 -7.14 -20.27 -15.68
CA VAL A 493 -6.09 -21.23 -15.99
C VAL A 493 -5.06 -21.30 -14.86
N PRO A 494 -4.54 -22.48 -14.52
CA PRO A 494 -3.37 -22.58 -13.68
C PRO A 494 -2.17 -21.96 -14.43
N PRO A 495 -1.49 -20.96 -13.87
CA PRO A 495 -0.33 -20.39 -14.53
C PRO A 495 0.82 -21.41 -14.51
N PRO A 496 1.61 -21.51 -15.60
CA PRO A 496 2.75 -22.42 -15.64
C PRO A 496 3.82 -21.96 -14.66
N LEU A 497 4.37 -22.90 -13.89
CA LEU A 497 5.52 -22.65 -13.04
C LEU A 497 6.82 -22.76 -13.86
N PRO A 498 7.80 -21.87 -13.67
CA PRO A 498 9.13 -22.05 -14.25
C PRO A 498 9.82 -23.32 -13.72
N ASP A 499 10.61 -23.99 -14.56
CA ASP A 499 11.36 -25.21 -14.17
C ASP A 499 12.45 -24.92 -13.12
N THR A 500 12.93 -23.68 -13.05
CA THR A 500 13.92 -23.20 -12.08
C THR A 500 13.52 -21.85 -11.52
N PRO A 501 13.85 -21.53 -10.24
CA PRO A 501 13.57 -20.21 -9.68
C PRO A 501 14.22 -19.10 -10.50
N GLU A 502 13.41 -18.17 -10.99
CA GLU A 502 13.88 -16.97 -11.68
C GLU A 502 14.14 -15.84 -10.68
N VAL A 503 15.08 -14.95 -10.98
CA VAL A 503 15.27 -13.75 -10.16
C VAL A 503 14.35 -12.67 -10.73
N PRO A 504 13.40 -12.13 -9.96
CA PRO A 504 12.57 -11.03 -10.43
C PRO A 504 13.44 -9.79 -10.68
N VAL A 505 13.14 -9.04 -11.74
CA VAL A 505 13.94 -7.86 -12.14
C VAL A 505 13.06 -6.62 -12.18
N GLN A 506 13.48 -5.59 -11.44
CA GLN A 506 12.84 -4.27 -11.46
C GLN A 506 13.51 -3.36 -12.51
N GLU A 507 12.70 -2.58 -13.23
CA GLU A 507 13.16 -1.55 -14.15
C GLU A 507 14.12 -0.57 -13.45
N PRO A 508 15.26 -0.21 -14.06
CA PRO A 508 16.12 0.81 -13.49
C PRO A 508 15.50 2.21 -13.62
N GLY A 509 15.88 3.10 -12.72
CA GLY A 509 15.56 4.53 -12.80
C GLY A 509 14.79 5.06 -11.60
N VAL A 510 14.69 6.38 -11.55
CA VAL A 510 14.05 7.11 -10.44
C VAL A 510 12.69 7.67 -10.81
N ARG A 511 11.93 8.03 -9.79
CA ARG A 511 10.63 8.68 -9.88
C ARG A 511 10.57 9.88 -8.94
N PRO A 512 9.88 10.98 -9.29
CA PRO A 512 9.59 12.04 -8.33
C PRO A 512 8.92 11.46 -7.08
N ARG A 513 9.26 11.97 -5.91
CA ARG A 513 8.84 11.42 -4.62
C ARG A 513 8.17 12.49 -3.77
N ARG A 514 7.07 12.13 -3.13
CA ARG A 514 6.38 12.95 -2.12
C ARG A 514 7.18 12.99 -0.84
N ALA A 515 7.16 14.13 -0.16
CA ALA A 515 7.79 14.27 1.14
C ALA A 515 7.13 13.33 2.16
N THR A 516 7.93 12.83 3.09
CA THR A 516 7.47 11.96 4.18
C THR A 516 7.76 12.62 5.52
N PRO A 517 7.01 12.25 6.58
CA PRO A 517 7.19 12.87 7.90
C PRO A 517 8.37 12.28 8.69
N TYR A 518 9.08 11.28 8.15
CA TYR A 518 9.94 10.41 8.93
C TYR A 518 11.33 10.99 9.19
N ARG A 519 11.76 10.94 10.45
CA ARG A 519 13.11 11.28 10.89
C ARG A 519 13.61 10.20 11.85
N LEU A 520 14.16 9.13 11.29
CA LEU A 520 14.43 7.89 12.03
C LEU A 520 15.91 7.63 12.22
N ASP A 521 16.25 6.98 13.31
CA ASP A 521 17.63 6.56 13.58
C ASP A 521 17.68 5.35 14.51
N ALA A 522 18.87 4.76 14.65
CA ALA A 522 19.13 3.77 15.67
C ALA A 522 20.54 3.94 16.24
N GLU A 523 20.67 3.78 17.56
CA GLU A 523 21.95 3.95 18.26
C GLU A 523 22.22 2.75 19.16
N VAL A 524 23.45 2.25 19.14
CA VAL A 524 23.88 1.13 20.00
C VAL A 524 24.52 1.63 21.28
N THR A 525 24.16 1.00 22.39
CA THR A 525 24.90 1.02 23.66
C THR A 525 25.46 -0.39 23.93
N ALA A 526 26.19 -0.58 25.03
CA ALA A 526 26.73 -1.90 25.35
C ALA A 526 25.64 -2.97 25.56
N GLN A 527 24.42 -2.60 25.97
CA GLN A 527 23.35 -3.56 26.31
C GLN A 527 22.11 -3.45 25.40
N THR A 528 21.95 -2.37 24.65
CA THR A 528 20.71 -2.12 23.90
C THR A 528 20.97 -1.48 22.54
N LEU A 529 20.11 -1.81 21.59
CA LEU A 529 19.90 -1.04 20.37
C LEU A 529 18.69 -0.12 20.59
N ARG A 530 18.92 1.19 20.65
CA ARG A 530 17.87 2.20 20.79
C ARG A 530 17.32 2.59 19.43
N LEU A 531 16.03 2.36 19.20
CA LEU A 531 15.29 2.70 17.99
C LEU A 531 14.62 4.06 18.20
N ILE A 532 14.91 5.05 17.36
CA ILE A 532 14.61 6.46 17.64
C ILE A 532 13.69 7.01 16.56
N ASN A 533 12.57 7.58 16.98
CA ASN A 533 11.64 8.30 16.11
C ASN A 533 11.68 9.80 16.44
N ARG A 534 12.41 10.58 15.64
CA ARG A 534 12.49 12.05 15.77
C ARG A 534 11.44 12.77 14.92
N SER A 535 10.48 12.04 14.34
CA SER A 535 9.38 12.61 13.55
C SER A 535 8.50 13.47 14.44
N ALA A 536 7.95 14.56 13.89
CA ALA A 536 7.17 15.52 14.68
C ALA A 536 5.76 15.03 15.01
N ALA A 537 5.14 14.25 14.11
CA ALA A 537 3.70 13.95 14.20
C ALA A 537 3.31 12.50 13.86
N ARG A 538 4.27 11.65 13.46
CA ARG A 538 3.98 10.29 12.98
C ARG A 538 4.69 9.25 13.85
N ALA A 539 3.93 8.30 14.39
CA ALA A 539 4.51 7.11 15.01
C ALA A 539 5.01 6.16 13.92
N VAL A 540 5.95 5.29 14.26
CA VAL A 540 6.52 4.33 13.31
C VAL A 540 6.58 2.93 13.90
N VAL A 541 6.58 1.93 13.03
CA VAL A 541 6.92 0.56 13.41
C VAL A 541 8.32 0.25 12.91
N PHE A 542 9.21 -0.12 13.82
CA PHE A 542 10.49 -0.75 13.49
C PHE A 542 10.34 -2.27 13.59
N HIS A 543 10.88 -2.99 12.61
CA HIS A 543 11.03 -4.44 12.68
C HIS A 543 12.50 -4.77 12.91
N VAL A 544 12.79 -5.63 13.88
CA VAL A 544 14.13 -6.11 14.20
C VAL A 544 14.17 -7.62 14.00
N TYR A 545 14.88 -8.04 12.96
CA TYR A 545 15.14 -9.45 12.65
C TYR A 545 16.51 -9.85 13.19
N ASP A 546 16.62 -11.06 13.72
CA ASP A 546 17.90 -11.70 13.98
C ASP A 546 18.30 -12.45 12.71
N ALA A 547 19.23 -11.90 11.93
CA ALA A 547 19.68 -12.52 10.69
C ALA A 547 20.64 -13.70 10.94
N ALA A 548 21.17 -13.85 12.16
CA ALA A 548 21.92 -15.05 12.56
C ALA A 548 20.98 -16.22 12.88
N ASP A 549 19.77 -15.93 13.36
CA ASP A 549 18.67 -16.88 13.57
C ASP A 549 17.35 -16.39 12.94
N ALA A 550 17.27 -16.49 11.62
CA ALA A 550 16.12 -16.03 10.84
C ALA A 550 14.82 -16.85 11.10
N ALA A 551 14.88 -17.92 11.88
CA ALA A 551 13.69 -18.66 12.32
C ALA A 551 12.98 -17.98 13.49
N ARG A 552 13.68 -17.11 14.23
CA ARG A 552 13.14 -16.36 15.36
C ARG A 552 12.09 -15.35 14.89
N LEU A 553 11.07 -15.12 15.72
CA LEU A 553 10.07 -14.08 15.45
C LEU A 553 10.75 -12.70 15.45
N PRO A 554 10.47 -11.83 14.46
CA PRO A 554 10.96 -10.47 14.48
C PRO A 554 10.32 -9.69 15.63
N ALA A 555 11.12 -8.92 16.35
CA ALA A 555 10.60 -7.96 17.31
C ALA A 555 10.05 -6.74 16.59
N ARG A 556 8.89 -6.25 17.02
CA ARG A 556 8.29 -5.03 16.48
C ARG A 556 8.18 -3.96 17.56
N TYR A 557 8.54 -2.73 17.20
CA TYR A 557 8.47 -1.58 18.10
C TYR A 557 7.61 -0.49 17.47
N THR A 558 6.42 -0.24 18.03
CA THR A 558 5.64 0.96 17.71
C THR A 558 6.17 2.10 18.57
N VAL A 559 6.86 3.05 17.95
CA VAL A 559 7.53 4.16 18.63
C VAL A 559 6.81 5.46 18.30
N ALA A 560 6.30 6.13 19.33
CA ALA A 560 5.59 7.40 19.18
C ALA A 560 6.48 8.49 18.58
N ALA A 561 5.87 9.52 17.99
CA ALA A 561 6.58 10.71 17.51
C ALA A 561 7.40 11.34 18.65
N GLY A 562 8.68 11.62 18.41
CA GLY A 562 9.60 12.16 19.42
C GLY A 562 10.07 11.17 20.49
N SER A 563 9.74 9.88 20.37
CA SER A 563 10.07 8.83 21.35
C SER A 563 11.22 7.91 20.87
N SER A 564 11.60 6.97 21.73
CA SER A 564 12.51 5.88 21.40
C SER A 564 12.16 4.61 22.16
N ALA A 565 12.45 3.45 21.57
CA ALA A 565 12.34 2.15 22.23
C ALA A 565 13.71 1.47 22.33
N ALA A 566 13.89 0.61 23.33
CA ALA A 566 15.12 -0.15 23.52
C ALA A 566 14.89 -1.62 23.12
N HIS A 567 15.72 -2.11 22.20
CA HIS A 567 15.86 -3.53 21.90
C HIS A 567 17.05 -4.10 22.68
N PRO A 568 16.87 -5.15 23.49
CA PRO A 568 17.98 -5.75 24.23
C PRO A 568 18.95 -6.42 23.26
N LEU A 569 20.25 -6.24 23.52
CA LEU A 569 21.29 -6.98 22.81
C LEU A 569 21.59 -8.31 23.51
N PRO A 570 22.08 -9.32 22.79
CA PRO A 570 22.61 -10.52 23.43
C PRO A 570 23.83 -10.17 24.30
N PRO A 571 24.17 -11.03 25.28
CA PRO A 571 25.33 -10.83 26.14
C PRO A 571 26.65 -10.72 25.35
N ASP A 572 27.64 -10.06 25.93
CA ASP A 572 28.96 -9.84 25.31
C ASP A 572 29.59 -11.14 24.79
N GLY A 573 30.04 -11.11 23.53
CA GLY A 573 30.71 -12.23 22.86
C GLY A 573 29.78 -13.20 22.11
N ALA A 574 28.46 -13.06 22.24
CA ALA A 574 27.51 -13.79 21.39
C ALA A 574 27.53 -13.26 19.95
N ALA A 575 27.27 -14.13 18.97
CA ALA A 575 27.12 -13.72 17.58
C ALA A 575 25.92 -12.77 17.44
N LEU A 576 26.15 -11.62 16.82
CA LEU A 576 25.15 -10.58 16.58
C LEU A 576 25.00 -10.35 15.08
N ASP A 577 23.76 -10.33 14.58
CA ASP A 577 23.43 -9.84 13.24
C ASP A 577 21.97 -9.34 13.24
N LEU A 578 21.77 -8.08 13.67
CA LEU A 578 20.44 -7.48 13.74
C LEU A 578 20.14 -6.73 12.45
N PHE A 579 19.10 -7.16 11.75
CA PHE A 579 18.59 -6.54 10.54
C PHE A 579 17.33 -5.73 10.88
N VAL A 580 17.42 -4.40 10.77
CA VAL A 580 16.36 -3.47 11.15
C VAL A 580 15.80 -2.78 9.93
N ILE A 581 14.48 -2.73 9.83
CA ILE A 581 13.76 -1.93 8.83
C ILE A 581 12.73 -1.02 9.50
N GLY A 582 12.46 0.08 8.83
CA GLY A 582 11.38 1.01 9.12
C GLY A 582 10.75 1.52 7.82
N PRO A 583 9.81 2.47 7.92
CA PRO A 583 9.22 3.05 6.72
C PRO A 583 10.27 3.85 5.94
N ASP A 584 9.91 4.17 4.69
CA ASP A 584 10.65 5.14 3.87
C ASP A 584 12.14 4.81 3.63
N GLY A 585 12.39 3.53 3.34
CA GLY A 585 13.74 3.03 3.05
C GLY A 585 14.69 3.03 4.25
N PHE A 586 14.21 3.28 5.47
CA PHE A 586 15.03 3.20 6.67
C PHE A 586 15.56 1.78 6.87
N HIS A 587 16.89 1.62 6.87
CA HIS A 587 17.54 0.37 7.19
C HIS A 587 18.75 0.58 8.10
N ARG A 588 18.91 -0.33 9.05
CA ARG A 588 20.11 -0.46 9.88
C ARG A 588 20.47 -1.93 10.00
N ARG A 589 21.76 -2.25 9.95
CA ARG A 589 22.27 -3.58 10.28
C ARG A 589 23.46 -3.48 11.21
N LEU A 590 23.39 -4.17 12.34
CA LEU A 590 24.48 -4.25 13.31
C LEU A 590 24.93 -5.72 13.39
N ALA A 591 26.18 -5.98 13.05
CA ALA A 591 26.73 -7.33 13.02
C ALA A 591 28.09 -7.44 13.71
N GLY A 592 28.43 -8.65 14.15
CA GLY A 592 29.68 -8.97 14.83
C GLY A 592 29.62 -8.62 16.30
N ARG A 593 30.32 -7.55 16.73
CA ARG A 593 30.32 -7.04 18.11
C ARG A 593 29.43 -5.80 18.24
N ALA A 594 29.04 -5.48 19.47
CA ALA A 594 28.39 -4.22 19.83
C ALA A 594 29.26 -3.42 20.80
N GLY A 595 28.94 -2.13 20.95
CA GLY A 595 29.54 -1.28 21.99
C GLY A 595 30.96 -0.74 21.70
N ILE A 596 31.52 -0.95 20.51
CA ILE A 596 32.82 -0.38 20.09
C ILE A 596 32.64 1.07 19.63
N PHE A 597 31.68 1.32 18.75
CA PHE A 597 31.37 2.66 18.26
C PHE A 597 29.88 2.80 17.92
N SER A 598 29.42 4.03 17.77
CA SER A 598 28.07 4.33 17.29
C SER A 598 28.10 5.21 16.05
N VAL A 599 27.07 5.06 15.23
CA VAL A 599 26.86 5.84 14.02
C VAL A 599 25.46 6.41 14.08
N ALA A 600 25.34 7.72 13.95
CA ALA A 600 24.06 8.42 13.88
C ALA A 600 24.06 9.38 12.69
N ILE A 601 22.90 9.56 12.06
CA ILE A 601 22.76 10.49 10.93
C ILE A 601 21.53 11.36 11.11
N THR A 602 21.72 12.67 10.95
CA THR A 602 20.63 13.66 11.01
C THR A 602 20.80 14.64 9.87
N GLY A 603 19.87 14.62 8.92
CA GLY A 603 20.08 15.29 7.64
C GLY A 603 21.26 14.66 6.92
N GLU A 604 22.23 15.48 6.56
CA GLU A 604 23.49 15.06 5.92
C GLU A 604 24.65 14.95 6.92
N THR A 605 24.40 15.23 8.20
CA THR A 605 25.44 15.18 9.24
C THR A 605 25.51 13.77 9.83
N LEU A 606 26.64 13.11 9.58
CA LEU A 606 27.04 11.85 10.19
C LEU A 606 27.82 12.14 11.49
N THR A 607 27.42 11.49 12.59
CA THR A 607 28.16 11.51 13.86
C THR A 607 28.68 10.12 14.17
N LEU A 608 29.98 10.02 14.39
CA LEU A 608 30.66 8.80 14.83
C LEU A 608 31.20 9.03 16.24
N ALA A 609 30.93 8.11 17.15
CA ALA A 609 31.48 8.16 18.51
C ALA A 609 32.11 6.82 18.89
N ASN A 610 33.37 6.87 19.34
CA ASN A 610 34.11 5.74 19.86
C ASN A 610 33.72 5.51 21.32
N HIS A 611 33.31 4.29 21.65
CA HIS A 611 32.90 3.87 22.99
C HIS A 611 33.97 2.99 23.67
N SER A 612 35.13 2.82 23.06
CA SER A 612 36.26 2.08 23.63
C SER A 612 37.28 3.00 24.30
N ASP A 613 38.14 2.41 25.13
CA ASP A 613 39.27 3.08 25.80
C ASP A 613 40.56 3.09 24.94
N SER A 614 40.47 2.62 23.70
CA SER A 614 41.55 2.66 22.72
C SER A 614 41.18 3.52 21.52
N VAL A 615 42.20 3.95 20.76
CA VAL A 615 41.98 4.60 19.47
C VAL A 615 41.33 3.60 18.51
N GLN A 616 40.31 4.05 17.78
CA GLN A 616 39.63 3.24 16.76
C GLN A 616 39.84 3.86 15.38
N THR A 617 40.13 3.03 14.39
CA THR A 617 40.09 3.42 12.98
C THR A 617 38.88 2.76 12.36
N ILE A 618 37.88 3.57 11.99
CA ILE A 618 36.63 3.13 11.39
C ILE A 618 36.75 3.21 9.87
N ASP A 619 36.61 2.06 9.21
CA ASP A 619 36.54 1.96 7.75
C ASP A 619 35.11 2.26 7.29
N MET A 620 34.92 3.38 6.59
CA MET A 620 33.66 3.77 5.98
C MET A 620 33.67 3.48 4.47
N GLN A 621 32.65 2.80 3.97
CA GLN A 621 32.45 2.47 2.55
C GLN A 621 31.06 2.89 2.08
N ASP A 622 30.96 3.35 0.83
CA ASP A 622 29.69 3.52 0.13
C ASP A 622 29.26 2.18 -0.49
N ALA A 623 28.06 1.72 -0.16
CA ALA A 623 27.55 0.44 -0.64
C ALA A 623 26.65 0.55 -1.88
N ALA A 624 26.32 1.75 -2.35
CA ALA A 624 25.35 1.92 -3.45
C ALA A 624 25.67 3.07 -4.44
N TYR A 625 26.27 4.18 -4.01
CA TYR A 625 26.37 5.41 -4.80
C TYR A 625 27.80 5.80 -5.19
N GLY A 626 28.78 4.96 -4.87
CA GLY A 626 30.14 5.08 -5.40
C GLY A 626 31.04 6.14 -4.77
N ALA A 627 30.68 6.70 -3.60
CA ALA A 627 31.61 7.57 -2.87
C ALA A 627 32.88 6.78 -2.43
N PRO A 628 34.08 7.41 -2.49
CA PRO A 628 35.33 6.72 -2.18
C PRO A 628 35.40 6.29 -0.71
N PRO A 629 36.04 5.15 -0.40
CA PRO A 629 36.20 4.69 0.98
C PRO A 629 37.03 5.68 1.80
N ARG A 630 36.74 5.77 3.10
CA ARG A 630 37.46 6.65 4.05
C ARG A 630 37.78 5.89 5.33
N ALA A 631 39.01 6.03 5.81
CA ALA A 631 39.40 5.59 7.15
C ALA A 631 39.31 6.78 8.11
N ILE A 632 38.58 6.62 9.22
CA ILE A 632 38.30 7.68 10.19
C ILE A 632 38.88 7.27 11.54
N THR A 633 39.91 7.98 11.99
CA THR A 633 40.55 7.70 13.29
C THR A 633 39.90 8.53 14.39
N LEU A 634 39.33 7.86 15.39
CA LEU A 634 38.73 8.46 16.57
C LEU A 634 39.61 8.18 17.81
N PRO A 635 39.95 9.20 18.62
CA PRO A 635 40.56 8.99 19.93
C PRO A 635 39.71 8.07 20.81
N ALA A 636 40.33 7.48 21.83
CA ALA A 636 39.61 6.79 22.90
C ALA A 636 38.50 7.70 23.46
N ARG A 637 37.27 7.19 23.57
CA ARG A 637 36.07 7.96 23.98
C ARG A 637 35.79 9.23 23.15
N GLY A 638 36.42 9.39 21.99
CA GLY A 638 36.28 10.55 21.12
C GLY A 638 35.09 10.44 20.15
N ALA A 639 34.69 11.57 19.59
CA ALA A 639 33.65 11.63 18.57
C ALA A 639 34.03 12.60 17.45
N GLN A 640 33.50 12.38 16.26
CA GLN A 640 33.68 13.22 15.09
C GLN A 640 32.36 13.39 14.34
N ARG A 641 32.16 14.59 13.77
CA ARG A 641 31.07 14.87 12.84
C ARG A 641 31.62 15.05 11.44
N LEU A 642 30.90 14.50 10.47
CA LEU A 642 31.20 14.57 9.05
C LEU A 642 29.94 14.96 8.30
N THR A 643 30.07 15.76 7.25
CA THR A 643 28.98 16.02 6.32
C THR A 643 29.10 15.09 5.13
N LEU A 644 28.02 14.40 4.77
CA LEU A 644 27.94 13.58 3.57
C LEU A 644 27.43 14.44 2.41
N ASP A 645 28.14 14.44 1.29
CA ASP A 645 27.58 14.94 0.04
C ASP A 645 26.64 13.87 -0.54
N LEU A 646 25.35 14.15 -0.53
CA LEU A 646 24.29 13.27 -1.02
C LEU A 646 23.61 13.83 -2.28
N THR A 647 24.22 14.83 -2.92
CA THR A 647 23.61 15.54 -4.06
C THR A 647 23.32 14.58 -5.22
N ALA A 648 24.32 13.76 -5.58
CA ALA A 648 24.23 12.81 -6.69
C ALA A 648 23.24 11.65 -6.42
N SER A 649 22.97 11.36 -5.15
CA SER A 649 22.02 10.33 -4.73
C SER A 649 20.66 10.91 -4.32
N HIS A 650 20.39 12.20 -4.60
CA HIS A 650 19.15 12.88 -4.22
C HIS A 650 18.82 12.74 -2.72
N GLY A 651 19.82 12.87 -1.86
CA GLY A 651 19.65 12.79 -0.41
C GLY A 651 19.58 11.37 0.16
N TRP A 652 19.77 10.33 -0.66
CA TRP A 652 19.84 8.93 -0.21
C TRP A 652 21.26 8.54 0.19
N TYR A 653 21.38 7.68 1.21
CA TYR A 653 22.66 7.17 1.69
C TYR A 653 22.60 5.66 1.92
N ASP A 654 23.75 5.00 1.73
CA ASP A 654 24.01 3.62 2.15
C ASP A 654 25.49 3.52 2.48
N ARG A 655 25.79 3.33 3.77
CA ARG A 655 27.14 3.39 4.30
C ARG A 655 27.40 2.20 5.19
N ARG A 656 28.52 1.52 4.92
CA ARG A 656 29.06 0.46 5.76
C ARG A 656 30.22 1.02 6.60
N PHE A 657 30.25 0.68 7.88
CA PHE A 657 31.28 1.07 8.84
C PHE A 657 31.82 -0.17 9.54
N ALA A 658 33.13 -0.33 9.65
CA ALA A 658 33.74 -1.46 10.34
C ALA A 658 34.92 -1.03 11.22
N ALA A 659 34.97 -1.53 12.45
CA ALA A 659 36.11 -1.41 13.37
C ALA A 659 36.03 -2.48 14.46
N ASP A 660 37.17 -3.08 14.82
CA ASP A 660 37.33 -4.06 15.92
C ASP A 660 36.23 -5.15 15.99
N GLY A 661 35.84 -5.68 14.82
CA GLY A 661 34.82 -6.73 14.70
C GLY A 661 33.38 -6.26 14.83
N GLN A 662 33.12 -4.97 15.07
CA GLN A 662 31.78 -4.37 14.95
C GLN A 662 31.57 -3.84 13.53
N VAL A 663 30.43 -4.17 12.93
CA VAL A 663 30.01 -3.69 11.61
C VAL A 663 28.63 -3.02 11.71
N TRP A 664 28.54 -1.82 11.15
CA TRP A 664 27.28 -1.14 10.89
C TRP A 664 27.05 -1.02 9.40
N ARG A 665 25.84 -1.28 8.93
CA ARG A 665 25.33 -0.74 7.68
C ARG A 665 24.15 0.17 7.99
N ILE A 666 24.17 1.40 7.47
CA ILE A 666 23.07 2.34 7.61
C ILE A 666 22.62 2.79 6.23
N ALA A 667 21.31 2.79 5.99
CA ALA A 667 20.74 3.32 4.76
C ALA A 667 19.41 4.04 5.03
N GLY A 668 19.05 4.93 4.12
CA GLY A 668 17.83 5.70 4.16
C GLY A 668 17.95 7.04 3.43
N GLN A 669 17.07 7.96 3.78
CA GLN A 669 16.97 9.27 3.16
C GLN A 669 17.15 10.39 4.21
N SER A 670 17.80 11.49 3.81
CA SER A 670 18.22 12.60 4.69
C SER A 670 17.15 13.67 4.95
N GLY A 671 16.08 13.68 4.18
CA GLY A 671 14.98 14.65 4.18
C GLY A 671 14.99 15.60 2.98
N ALA A 672 16.11 15.70 2.24
CA ALA A 672 16.32 16.72 1.20
C ALA A 672 16.00 16.27 -0.25
N GLY A 673 15.58 15.02 -0.45
CA GLY A 673 15.39 14.41 -1.76
C GLY A 673 13.99 14.51 -2.34
N GLY A 674 13.87 14.93 -3.60
CA GLY A 674 12.64 14.94 -4.40
C GLY A 674 12.42 13.71 -5.28
N TYR A 675 13.29 12.69 -5.18
CA TYR A 675 13.25 11.47 -6.01
C TYR A 675 13.38 10.20 -5.16
N SER A 676 12.87 9.09 -5.70
CA SER A 676 13.07 7.74 -5.17
C SER A 676 14.56 7.37 -5.14
N ASP A 677 14.93 6.35 -4.35
CA ASP A 677 16.31 5.86 -4.25
C ASP A 677 16.85 5.45 -5.64
N PRO A 678 17.95 6.07 -6.13
CA PRO A 678 18.56 5.73 -7.43
C PRO A 678 19.06 4.30 -7.58
N ALA A 679 19.28 3.62 -6.46
CA ALA A 679 19.69 2.23 -6.40
C ALA A 679 18.49 1.26 -6.33
N LEU A 680 17.24 1.74 -6.35
CA LEU A 680 16.06 0.89 -6.57
C LEU A 680 16.00 0.48 -8.04
N GLY A 681 16.36 -0.78 -8.32
CA GLY A 681 16.31 -1.36 -9.66
C GLY A 681 17.21 -2.58 -9.80
N GLY A 682 16.97 -3.37 -10.85
CA GLY A 682 17.73 -4.57 -11.14
C GLY A 682 17.20 -5.82 -10.47
N ALA A 683 18.08 -6.81 -10.32
CA ALA A 683 17.74 -8.15 -9.87
C ALA A 683 17.42 -8.18 -8.37
N GLY A 684 16.32 -8.84 -8.00
CA GLY A 684 15.90 -8.95 -6.62
C GLY A 684 16.83 -9.81 -5.76
N ALA A 685 16.94 -9.43 -4.49
CA ALA A 685 17.83 -10.07 -3.54
C ALA A 685 17.24 -11.39 -3.03
N LEU A 686 17.49 -12.52 -3.72
CA LEU A 686 17.06 -13.85 -3.25
C LEU A 686 17.83 -14.36 -2.02
N ARG A 687 18.97 -13.72 -1.69
CA ARG A 687 19.85 -14.08 -0.56
C ARG A 687 20.11 -12.88 0.32
N VAL A 688 20.24 -13.12 1.62
CA VAL A 688 20.63 -12.08 2.57
C VAL A 688 22.05 -11.64 2.25
N ALA A 689 22.23 -10.35 1.98
CA ALA A 689 23.56 -9.79 1.74
C ALA A 689 24.49 -9.98 2.95
N ALA A 690 25.80 -9.86 2.78
CA ALA A 690 26.70 -9.69 3.93
C ALA A 690 26.48 -8.32 4.60
N ALA A 691 26.81 -8.21 5.89
CA ALA A 691 26.69 -6.99 6.67
C ALA A 691 27.71 -5.91 6.28
#